data_AF-A0A1Q7RII8-F1
#
_entry.id   AF-A0A1Q7RII8-F1
#
_cell.length_a   1.000
_cell.length_b   1.000
_cell.length_c   1.000
_cell.angle_alpha   90.00
_cell.angle_beta   90.00
_cell.angle_gamma   90.00
#
_symmetry.space_group_name_H-M   'P 1'
#
loop_
_entity.id
_entity.type
_entity.pdbx_description
1 polymer ?
#
loop_
_entity_poly.entity_id
_entity_poly.type
_entity_poly.pdbx_seq_one_letter_code
_entity_poly.pdbx_strand_id
1 'polypeptide(L)'
;MPESLNRRAVPDWVWVAGVCALALVLRLVYVFQVKDSRLITPEELDPGMYFDWAKTIAAGDWIGKTPFVQSPLYAYLLGVLMMVIGSSVTRILIMQSFVGCGTVLLTYVLGRRLLGHGRGLAAAALVALYGPFIFEEGMIMKTFLSPLLTVVVLLLLDRARAASPGSRRAARLFAFAGASYGLLTLDRDNFILLAPLLAALALWLGGGLTRVGLRAAGVFTLGAVLMIAPVTLRNWVVAHEFVPLTTGGGEVFFIGNNADANGLYVPPPFVRPDPKYEHSDFIARAEEISGVKMTPMQSSWFWFRQGMRFITDEPGAWIRLLGRKLIHFWNFFELPDNLDYLILQRFSPLLAALNASFPPPGWGTLVLPSAGSSAPVRIHLYSTFGTVAPLGLLGIVLTRRMWRRLLPLHVLLFGYMGTVLLFFNFARFRAPVVPILALFAAESLFALGRFLRRLGSLVVALTARAGDMAARARALVPGWKGAAAGVAAALLVIGMNVEWPRGVVPALEQALVAGNAYYEQAKYEQALQEYLEGMLLLGEGPPGARGDAQLKSRFGPEATRAAIAKELEAESIARGPQFKGIHLGIHHGIGITLTQKAQALLDKGERQKAMPLLDEAITQFNEALRLAPAYLLSIRKLALAYELKGDHAASIEWLRKGIDLWPDDLQVRADLAEALSNAGEYNDALKQLDEARTTNKTMDPHVLARLYHYRGRILLEGLHEPGRALYNYERTLELDPAYPQADEIRNTVMFLRSRGLQPLADEPETPAPASR
;
A
#
# COMPACT_ATOMS: atom_id res chain seq x y z
N MET A 1 27.53 -11.50 57.93
CA MET A 1 26.44 -10.60 57.50
C MET A 1 25.67 -11.28 56.39
N PRO A 2 24.33 -11.19 56.38
CA PRO A 2 23.47 -12.29 55.96
C PRO A 2 23.42 -12.51 54.44
N GLU A 3 23.52 -13.79 54.06
CA GLU A 3 22.86 -14.36 52.88
C GLU A 3 21.36 -14.03 52.91
N SER A 4 20.75 -13.92 51.72
CA SER A 4 19.31 -13.69 51.46
C SER A 4 18.83 -12.25 51.27
N LEU A 5 19.34 -11.59 50.22
CA LEU A 5 18.45 -10.79 49.35
C LEU A 5 18.29 -11.54 48.03
N ASN A 6 17.52 -12.61 48.12
CA ASN A 6 16.95 -13.32 46.98
C ASN A 6 15.93 -12.37 46.33
N ARG A 7 16.39 -11.40 45.52
CA ARG A 7 15.52 -10.66 44.61
C ARG A 7 14.88 -11.72 43.71
N ARG A 8 13.65 -12.13 44.01
CA ARG A 8 12.86 -13.03 43.16
C ARG A 8 12.92 -12.45 41.76
N ALA A 9 13.70 -13.08 40.88
CA ALA A 9 13.83 -12.63 39.51
C ALA A 9 12.42 -12.64 38.92
N VAL A 10 11.99 -11.52 38.35
CA VAL A 10 10.67 -11.39 37.73
C VAL A 10 10.51 -12.51 36.71
N PRO A 11 9.45 -13.34 36.77
CA PRO A 11 9.30 -14.47 35.86
C PRO A 11 9.32 -14.04 34.38
N ASP A 12 9.96 -14.84 33.53
CA ASP A 12 10.09 -14.58 32.09
C ASP A 12 8.75 -14.21 31.40
N TRP A 13 7.64 -14.82 31.84
CA TRP A 13 6.33 -14.58 31.25
C TRP A 13 5.81 -13.15 31.52
N VAL A 14 6.21 -12.52 32.62
CA VAL A 14 5.81 -11.15 32.97
C VAL A 14 6.39 -10.16 31.96
N TRP A 15 7.66 -10.35 31.57
CA TRP A 15 8.30 -9.51 30.55
C TRP A 15 7.63 -9.64 29.19
N VAL A 16 7.29 -10.86 28.79
CA VAL A 16 6.61 -11.13 27.52
C VAL A 16 5.21 -10.55 27.53
N ALA A 17 4.47 -10.75 28.61
CA ALA A 17 3.15 -10.16 28.80
C ALA A 17 3.21 -8.64 28.76
N GLY A 18 4.22 -8.02 29.38
CA GLY A 18 4.46 -6.58 29.31
C GLY A 18 4.71 -6.07 27.88
N VAL A 19 5.54 -6.77 27.10
CA VAL A 19 5.80 -6.41 25.69
C VAL A 19 4.56 -6.59 24.82
N CYS A 20 3.79 -7.66 25.03
CA CYS A 20 2.52 -7.89 24.31
C CYS A 20 1.44 -6.87 24.69
N ALA A 21 1.31 -6.53 25.98
CA ALA A 21 0.39 -5.50 26.46
C ALA A 21 0.76 -4.14 25.87
N LEU A 22 2.04 -3.77 25.88
CA LEU A 22 2.52 -2.56 25.22
C LEU A 22 2.19 -2.57 23.72
N ALA A 23 2.48 -3.68 23.02
CA ALA A 23 2.19 -3.83 21.60
C ALA A 23 0.71 -3.59 21.28
N LEU A 24 -0.19 -4.17 22.08
CA LEU A 24 -1.63 -4.01 21.94
C LEU A 24 -2.08 -2.57 22.24
N VAL A 25 -1.59 -1.98 23.33
CA VAL A 25 -1.92 -0.59 23.69
C VAL A 25 -1.52 0.39 22.59
N LEU A 26 -0.31 0.26 22.04
CA LEU A 26 0.14 1.13 20.95
C LEU A 26 -0.78 1.02 19.72
N ARG A 27 -1.16 -0.21 19.34
CA ARG A 27 -2.08 -0.45 18.21
C ARG A 27 -3.47 0.12 18.46
N LEU A 28 -4.04 -0.11 19.64
CA LEU A 28 -5.35 0.43 19.99
C LEU A 28 -5.34 1.96 20.03
N VAL A 29 -4.33 2.57 20.65
CA VAL A 29 -4.16 4.04 20.64
C VAL A 29 -4.11 4.57 19.21
N TYR A 30 -3.35 3.91 18.33
CA TYR A 30 -3.30 4.28 16.92
C TYR A 30 -4.67 4.21 16.26
N VAL A 31 -5.38 3.07 16.38
CA VAL A 31 -6.74 2.88 15.83
C VAL A 31 -7.68 3.98 16.30
N PHE A 32 -7.64 4.36 17.58
CA PHE A 32 -8.48 5.45 18.11
C PHE A 32 -8.07 6.85 17.64
N GLN A 33 -6.80 7.08 17.28
CA GLN A 33 -6.35 8.35 16.70
C GLN A 33 -6.81 8.54 15.25
N VAL A 34 -7.00 7.43 14.52
CA VAL A 34 -7.23 7.46 13.07
C VAL A 34 -8.62 6.98 12.63
N LYS A 35 -9.45 6.45 13.55
CA LYS A 35 -10.79 5.92 13.24
C LYS A 35 -11.72 6.90 12.51
N ASP A 36 -11.54 8.20 12.72
CA ASP A 36 -12.36 9.26 12.13
C ASP A 36 -11.69 9.87 10.88
N SER A 37 -10.53 9.35 10.47
CA SER A 37 -9.77 9.81 9.30
C SER A 37 -10.24 9.08 8.05
N ARG A 38 -10.62 9.87 7.02
CA ARG A 38 -10.95 9.36 5.68
C ARG A 38 -9.85 8.60 4.97
N LEU A 39 -8.60 8.80 5.41
CA LEU A 39 -7.45 8.06 4.88
C LEU A 39 -7.46 6.58 5.26
N ILE A 40 -8.23 6.20 6.28
CA ILE A 40 -8.22 4.86 6.85
C ILE A 40 -9.61 4.21 6.79
N THR A 41 -10.66 5.00 6.61
CA THR A 41 -11.96 4.47 6.21
C THR A 41 -11.91 3.97 4.76
N PRO A 42 -12.49 2.80 4.48
CA PRO A 42 -12.48 2.20 3.15
C PRO A 42 -13.46 2.97 2.25
N GLU A 43 -12.99 4.04 1.61
CA GLU A 43 -13.79 4.82 0.65
C GLU A 43 -13.28 4.64 -0.79
N GLU A 44 -11.96 4.47 -1.01
CA GLU A 44 -11.35 4.29 -2.35
C GLU A 44 -10.10 3.36 -2.31
N LEU A 45 -9.61 2.94 -3.49
CA LEU A 45 -8.41 2.09 -3.70
C LEU A 45 -8.47 0.67 -3.07
N ASP A 46 -7.31 0.07 -2.74
CA ASP A 46 -7.20 -1.31 -2.23
C ASP A 46 -8.08 -1.59 -0.99
N PRO A 47 -8.11 -0.74 0.06
CA PRO A 47 -8.90 -1.01 1.27
C PRO A 47 -10.41 -1.07 1.00
N GLY A 48 -10.91 -0.17 0.14
CA GLY A 48 -12.30 -0.16 -0.33
C GLY A 48 -12.67 -1.46 -1.02
N MET A 49 -11.84 -1.89 -1.97
CA MET A 49 -12.04 -3.14 -2.71
C MET A 49 -12.10 -4.38 -1.79
N TYR A 50 -11.18 -4.52 -0.82
CA TYR A 50 -11.24 -5.64 0.14
C TYR A 50 -12.48 -5.58 1.05
N PHE A 51 -12.86 -4.38 1.48
CA PHE A 51 -14.02 -4.19 2.36
C PHE A 51 -15.33 -4.55 1.65
N ASP A 52 -15.51 -4.11 0.41
CA ASP A 52 -16.71 -4.42 -0.37
C ASP A 52 -16.75 -5.89 -0.80
N TRP A 53 -15.62 -6.47 -1.18
CA TRP A 53 -15.54 -7.90 -1.44
C TRP A 53 -15.91 -8.73 -0.20
N ALA A 54 -15.44 -8.32 0.98
CA ALA A 54 -15.81 -8.97 2.24
C ALA A 54 -17.30 -8.84 2.58
N LYS A 55 -17.95 -7.71 2.30
CA LYS A 55 -19.40 -7.55 2.45
C LYS A 55 -20.16 -8.53 1.56
N THR A 56 -19.73 -8.69 0.30
CA THR A 56 -20.34 -9.62 -0.65
C THR A 56 -20.26 -11.06 -0.16
N ILE A 57 -19.11 -11.46 0.40
CA ILE A 57 -18.93 -12.77 1.04
C ILE A 57 -19.82 -12.88 2.29
N ALA A 58 -19.88 -11.84 3.12
CA ALA A 58 -20.72 -11.79 4.32
C ALA A 58 -22.23 -11.89 3.99
N ALA A 59 -22.65 -11.41 2.81
CA ALA A 59 -24.00 -11.50 2.29
C ALA A 59 -24.35 -12.88 1.69
N GLY A 60 -23.38 -13.79 1.59
CA GLY A 60 -23.59 -15.17 1.13
C GLY A 60 -23.06 -15.47 -0.27
N ASP A 61 -22.48 -14.51 -1.00
CA ASP A 61 -21.80 -14.80 -2.26
C ASP A 61 -20.34 -15.22 -2.02
N TRP A 62 -20.18 -16.49 -1.64
CA TRP A 62 -18.87 -17.10 -1.38
C TRP A 62 -18.11 -17.49 -2.64
N ILE A 63 -18.78 -17.59 -3.78
CA ILE A 63 -18.21 -18.14 -5.01
C ILE A 63 -17.84 -17.04 -5.99
N GLY A 64 -18.63 -15.97 -6.14
CA GLY A 64 -18.37 -14.90 -7.10
C GLY A 64 -18.45 -15.36 -8.58
N LYS A 65 -18.17 -14.44 -9.51
CA LYS A 65 -18.42 -14.63 -10.96
C LYS A 65 -17.18 -14.62 -11.85
N THR A 66 -16.06 -14.12 -11.36
CA THR A 66 -14.79 -14.00 -12.12
C THR A 66 -13.66 -14.71 -11.40
N PRO A 67 -12.64 -15.23 -12.11
CA PRO A 67 -11.44 -15.78 -11.45
C PRO A 67 -10.80 -14.73 -10.54
N PHE A 68 -10.13 -15.17 -9.48
CA PHE A 68 -9.51 -14.21 -8.59
C PHE A 68 -8.43 -13.41 -9.28
N VAL A 69 -8.48 -12.11 -9.05
CA VAL A 69 -7.54 -11.14 -9.59
C VAL A 69 -6.51 -10.78 -8.52
N GLN A 70 -6.95 -10.65 -7.27
CA GLN A 70 -6.11 -10.49 -6.08
C GLN A 70 -6.18 -11.71 -5.15
N SER A 71 -5.18 -11.84 -4.28
CA SER A 71 -5.08 -12.96 -3.33
C SER A 71 -6.29 -13.00 -2.37
N PRO A 72 -7.04 -14.11 -2.30
CA PRO A 72 -8.38 -14.09 -1.71
C PRO A 72 -8.41 -14.19 -0.18
N LEU A 73 -7.36 -14.70 0.49
CA LEU A 73 -7.46 -15.11 1.89
C LEU A 73 -7.98 -13.98 2.81
N TYR A 74 -7.49 -12.76 2.59
CA TYR A 74 -7.88 -11.63 3.42
C TYR A 74 -9.36 -11.25 3.26
N ALA A 75 -9.89 -11.20 2.03
CA ALA A 75 -11.30 -10.91 1.78
C ALA A 75 -12.23 -11.93 2.43
N TYR A 76 -11.91 -13.22 2.34
CA TYR A 76 -12.69 -14.29 2.98
C TYR A 76 -12.60 -14.24 4.50
N LEU A 77 -11.40 -14.02 5.06
CA LEU A 77 -11.23 -13.86 6.50
C LEU A 77 -12.05 -12.66 7.01
N LEU A 78 -12.02 -11.56 6.28
CA LEU A 78 -12.76 -10.35 6.61
C LEU A 78 -14.27 -10.56 6.50
N GLY A 79 -14.75 -11.25 5.46
CA GLY A 79 -16.17 -11.59 5.30
C GLY A 79 -16.70 -12.46 6.44
N VAL A 80 -15.95 -13.50 6.82
CA VAL A 80 -16.27 -14.33 8.01
C VAL A 80 -16.28 -13.48 9.29
N LEU A 81 -15.30 -12.59 9.44
CA LEU A 81 -15.23 -11.71 10.61
C LEU A 81 -16.47 -10.80 10.67
N MET A 82 -16.88 -10.22 9.53
CA MET A 82 -18.08 -9.38 9.43
C MET A 82 -19.36 -10.12 9.79
N MET A 83 -19.47 -11.43 9.53
CA MET A 83 -20.62 -12.23 9.99
C MET A 83 -20.72 -12.32 11.52
N VAL A 84 -19.59 -12.26 12.23
CA VAL A 84 -19.54 -12.42 13.69
C VAL A 84 -19.62 -11.07 14.41
N ILE A 85 -18.88 -10.06 13.94
CA ILE A 85 -18.75 -8.77 14.63
C ILE A 85 -19.38 -7.60 13.84
N GLY A 86 -20.02 -7.86 12.70
CA GLY A 86 -20.58 -6.84 11.80
C GLY A 86 -19.51 -6.09 10.98
N SER A 87 -19.96 -5.18 10.12
CA SER A 87 -19.13 -4.42 9.17
C SER A 87 -18.47 -3.15 9.74
N SER A 88 -18.37 -3.02 11.07
CA SER A 88 -17.74 -1.84 11.68
C SER A 88 -16.22 -1.88 11.49
N VAL A 89 -15.68 -0.91 10.76
CA VAL A 89 -14.24 -0.74 10.49
C VAL A 89 -13.44 -0.75 11.78
N THR A 90 -13.84 0.02 12.80
CA THR A 90 -13.13 0.07 14.09
C THR A 90 -13.04 -1.31 14.76
N ARG A 91 -14.12 -2.10 14.73
CA ARG A 91 -14.12 -3.45 15.35
C ARG A 91 -13.19 -4.41 14.59
N ILE A 92 -13.14 -4.30 13.27
CA ILE A 92 -12.20 -5.05 12.41
C ILE A 92 -10.76 -4.69 12.76
N LEU A 93 -10.41 -3.40 12.81
CA LEU A 93 -9.06 -2.93 13.13
C LEU A 93 -8.61 -3.33 14.55
N ILE A 94 -9.53 -3.34 15.51
CA ILE A 94 -9.27 -3.87 16.85
C ILE A 94 -8.90 -5.36 16.78
N MET A 95 -9.63 -6.17 16.00
CA MET A 95 -9.30 -7.59 15.80
C MET A 95 -7.92 -7.77 15.13
N GLN A 96 -7.59 -6.96 14.12
CA GLN A 96 -6.27 -6.98 13.49
C GLN A 96 -5.16 -6.66 14.49
N SER A 97 -5.39 -5.73 15.42
CA SER A 97 -4.44 -5.37 16.47
C SER A 97 -4.09 -6.56 17.37
N PHE A 98 -5.06 -7.45 17.65
CA PHE A 98 -4.80 -8.70 18.39
C PHE A 98 -3.94 -9.68 17.58
N VAL A 99 -4.17 -9.77 16.27
CA VAL A 99 -3.35 -10.60 15.37
C VAL A 99 -1.91 -10.08 15.30
N GLY A 100 -1.72 -8.77 15.22
CA GLY A 100 -0.41 -8.11 15.32
C GLY A 100 0.31 -8.40 16.64
N CYS A 101 -0.41 -8.37 17.76
CA CYS A 101 0.13 -8.81 19.06
C CYS A 101 0.53 -10.31 19.05
N GLY A 102 -0.21 -11.15 18.32
CA GLY A 102 0.16 -12.54 18.07
C GLY A 102 1.52 -12.67 17.38
N THR A 103 1.82 -11.82 16.39
CA THR A 103 3.12 -11.79 15.70
C THR A 103 4.26 -11.48 16.67
N VAL A 104 4.07 -10.51 17.57
CA VAL A 104 5.03 -10.15 18.63
C VAL A 104 5.32 -11.35 19.54
N LEU A 105 4.26 -11.99 20.05
CA LEU A 105 4.38 -13.17 20.92
C LEU A 105 5.11 -14.32 20.23
N LEU A 106 4.73 -14.65 19.00
CA LEU A 106 5.35 -15.76 18.27
C LEU A 106 6.81 -15.47 17.90
N THR A 107 7.16 -14.20 17.65
CA THR A 107 8.54 -13.78 17.42
C THR A 107 9.38 -13.99 18.69
N TYR A 108 8.84 -13.66 19.87
CA TYR A 108 9.49 -14.01 21.14
C TYR A 108 9.68 -15.52 21.27
N VAL A 109 8.66 -16.33 20.99
CA VAL A 109 8.74 -17.79 21.13
C VAL A 109 9.81 -18.36 20.19
N LEU A 110 9.87 -17.89 18.94
CA LEU A 110 10.88 -18.31 17.97
C LEU A 110 12.28 -17.87 18.40
N GLY A 111 12.44 -16.61 18.79
CA GLY A 111 13.72 -16.05 19.24
C GLY A 111 14.24 -16.69 20.51
N ARG A 112 13.37 -17.00 21.48
CA ARG A 112 13.74 -17.75 22.70
C ARG A 112 14.32 -19.11 22.34
N ARG A 113 13.72 -19.82 21.38
CA ARG A 113 14.16 -21.15 20.96
C ARG A 113 15.45 -21.13 20.15
N LEU A 114 15.65 -20.12 19.30
CA LEU A 114 16.81 -20.04 18.41
C LEU A 114 18.02 -19.36 19.06
N LEU A 115 17.79 -18.31 19.84
CA LEU A 115 18.82 -17.37 20.32
C LEU A 115 18.83 -17.19 21.85
N GLY A 116 17.79 -17.66 22.56
CA GLY A 116 17.66 -17.57 24.01
C GLY A 116 16.73 -16.43 24.48
N HIS A 117 16.36 -16.46 25.76
CA HIS A 117 15.29 -15.61 26.34
C HIS A 117 15.47 -14.12 26.05
N GLY A 118 16.61 -13.53 26.43
CA GLY A 118 16.82 -12.09 26.30
C GLY A 118 16.78 -11.59 24.86
N ARG A 119 17.28 -12.38 23.90
CA ARG A 119 17.25 -12.04 22.47
C ARG A 119 15.86 -12.20 21.87
N GLY A 120 15.11 -13.22 22.31
CA GLY A 120 13.70 -13.35 21.96
C GLY A 120 12.88 -12.14 22.44
N LEU A 121 13.13 -11.67 23.66
CA LEU A 121 12.44 -10.50 24.21
C LEU A 121 12.80 -9.21 23.43
N ALA A 122 14.08 -9.01 23.12
CA ALA A 122 14.51 -7.87 22.31
C ALA A 122 13.92 -7.89 20.89
N ALA A 123 13.86 -9.06 20.24
CA ALA A 123 13.24 -9.19 18.92
C ALA A 123 11.73 -8.88 18.97
N ALA A 124 11.03 -9.36 19.99
CA ALA A 124 9.62 -9.06 20.19
C ALA A 124 9.39 -7.56 20.49
N ALA A 125 10.25 -6.92 21.27
CA ALA A 125 10.18 -5.48 21.51
C ALA A 125 10.41 -4.68 20.22
N LEU A 126 11.37 -5.08 19.37
CA LEU A 126 11.59 -4.45 18.06
C LEU A 126 10.35 -4.55 17.16
N VAL A 127 9.70 -5.72 17.11
CA VAL A 127 8.47 -5.92 16.33
C VAL A 127 7.28 -5.16 16.94
N ALA A 128 7.18 -5.11 18.27
CA ALA A 128 6.12 -4.39 18.97
C ALA A 128 6.17 -2.88 18.71
N LEU A 129 7.38 -2.35 18.62
CA LEU A 129 7.67 -0.94 18.37
C LEU A 129 7.89 -0.62 16.88
N TYR A 130 7.64 -1.56 15.96
CA TYR A 130 7.83 -1.30 14.53
C TYR A 130 6.62 -0.54 13.96
N GLY A 131 6.84 0.72 13.63
CA GLY A 131 5.81 1.70 13.28
C GLY A 131 5.07 1.37 12.00
N PRO A 132 5.73 0.90 10.92
CA PRO A 132 5.00 0.43 9.75
C PRO A 132 4.05 -0.72 10.04
N PHE A 133 4.31 -1.58 11.05
CA PHE A 133 3.32 -2.59 11.45
C PHE A 133 2.10 -1.94 12.11
N ILE A 134 2.32 -0.98 13.01
CA ILE A 134 1.21 -0.26 13.66
C ILE A 134 0.36 0.49 12.61
N PHE A 135 1.02 1.14 11.65
CA PHE A 135 0.41 1.83 10.51
C PHE A 135 -0.42 0.87 9.63
N GLU A 136 0.19 -0.20 9.13
CA GLU A 136 -0.47 -1.16 8.22
C GLU A 136 -1.62 -1.91 8.90
N GLU A 137 -1.47 -2.26 10.18
CA GLU A 137 -2.52 -2.94 10.95
C GLU A 137 -3.72 -2.04 11.26
N GLY A 138 -3.54 -0.72 11.18
CA GLY A 138 -4.65 0.24 11.27
C GLY A 138 -5.42 0.42 9.98
N MET A 139 -5.08 -0.26 8.89
CA MET A 139 -5.80 -0.19 7.60
C MET A 139 -6.45 -1.54 7.25
N ILE A 140 -7.50 -1.52 6.44
CA ILE A 140 -8.15 -2.74 5.91
C ILE A 140 -7.29 -3.30 4.78
N MET A 141 -6.18 -3.95 5.14
CA MET A 141 -5.20 -4.47 4.21
C MET A 141 -4.66 -5.83 4.66
N LYS A 142 -4.25 -6.67 3.72
CA LYS A 142 -3.69 -8.01 3.99
C LYS A 142 -2.37 -8.04 4.77
N THR A 143 -1.67 -6.91 4.89
CA THR A 143 -0.30 -6.81 5.42
C THR A 143 -0.13 -7.28 6.88
N PHE A 144 -1.18 -7.30 7.71
CA PHE A 144 -1.07 -7.76 9.11
C PHE A 144 -0.93 -9.28 9.27
N LEU A 145 -1.40 -10.07 8.29
CA LEU A 145 -1.47 -11.53 8.40
C LEU A 145 -0.18 -12.22 7.96
N SER A 146 0.49 -11.71 6.92
CA SER A 146 1.70 -12.32 6.38
C SER A 146 2.88 -12.41 7.37
N PRO A 147 3.17 -11.43 8.26
CA PRO A 147 4.23 -11.56 9.26
C PRO A 147 3.92 -12.65 10.29
N LEU A 148 2.65 -12.78 10.70
CA LEU A 148 2.21 -13.83 11.61
C LEU A 148 2.45 -15.22 11.00
N LEU A 149 1.89 -15.45 9.80
CA LEU A 149 2.00 -16.73 9.10
C LEU A 149 3.45 -17.09 8.79
N THR A 150 4.29 -16.10 8.46
CA THR A 150 5.74 -16.26 8.29
C THR A 150 6.39 -16.84 9.55
N VAL A 151 6.12 -16.25 10.72
CA VAL A 151 6.68 -16.74 12.00
C VAL A 151 6.11 -18.11 12.37
N VAL A 152 4.83 -18.37 12.08
CA VAL A 152 4.19 -19.69 12.29
C VAL A 152 4.90 -20.78 11.47
N VAL A 153 5.14 -20.55 10.17
CA VAL A 153 5.87 -21.48 9.30
C VAL A 153 7.26 -21.77 9.88
N LEU A 154 8.01 -20.74 10.27
CA LEU A 154 9.34 -20.89 10.85
C LEU A 154 9.34 -21.66 12.18
N LEU A 155 8.35 -21.40 13.05
CA LEU A 155 8.18 -22.12 14.31
C LEU A 155 7.86 -23.59 14.09
N LEU A 156 6.98 -23.90 13.14
CA LEU A 156 6.60 -25.28 12.83
C LEU A 156 7.78 -26.05 12.22
N LEU A 157 8.57 -25.42 11.35
CA LEU A 157 9.79 -26.00 10.81
C LEU A 157 10.86 -26.23 11.89
N ASP A 158 11.08 -25.28 12.82
CA ASP A 158 12.00 -25.50 13.96
C ASP A 158 11.53 -26.65 14.85
N ARG A 159 10.22 -26.74 15.12
CA ARG A 159 9.65 -27.83 15.91
C ARG A 159 9.72 -29.17 15.20
N ALA A 160 9.51 -29.20 13.88
CA ALA A 160 9.62 -30.40 13.07
C ALA A 160 11.06 -30.93 13.09
N ARG A 161 12.05 -30.03 12.93
CA ARG A 161 13.48 -30.34 13.02
C ARG A 161 13.88 -30.90 14.40
N ALA A 162 13.28 -30.37 15.47
CA ALA A 162 13.58 -30.81 16.84
C ALA A 162 12.90 -32.13 17.21
N ALA A 163 11.90 -32.58 16.44
CA ALA A 163 11.24 -33.86 16.66
C ALA A 163 12.10 -35.02 16.10
N SER A 164 11.92 -36.23 16.64
CA SER A 164 12.62 -37.42 16.15
C SER A 164 12.35 -37.62 14.65
N PRO A 165 13.40 -37.74 13.81
CA PRO A 165 13.24 -37.95 12.37
C PRO A 165 12.35 -39.17 12.08
N GLY A 166 11.42 -39.04 11.14
CA GLY A 166 10.51 -40.12 10.73
C GLY A 166 9.33 -40.37 11.68
N SER A 167 9.27 -39.70 12.82
CA SER A 167 8.13 -39.83 13.74
C SER A 167 6.83 -39.26 13.15
N ARG A 168 5.68 -39.78 13.60
CA ARG A 168 4.35 -39.22 13.26
C ARG A 168 4.24 -37.74 13.65
N ARG A 169 4.90 -37.34 14.75
CA ARG A 169 4.94 -35.94 15.21
C ARG A 169 5.68 -35.04 14.22
N ALA A 170 6.87 -35.46 13.75
CA ALA A 170 7.63 -34.71 12.76
C ALA A 170 6.83 -34.56 11.45
N ALA A 171 6.22 -35.64 10.95
CA ALA A 171 5.39 -35.62 9.75
C ALA A 171 4.20 -34.64 9.89
N ARG A 172 3.48 -34.66 11.03
CA ARG A 172 2.38 -33.70 11.30
C ARG A 172 2.88 -32.26 11.33
N LEU A 173 4.03 -31.99 11.93
CA LEU A 173 4.60 -30.64 11.98
C LEU A 173 5.00 -30.13 10.59
N PHE A 174 5.57 -30.99 9.74
CA PHE A 174 5.82 -30.63 8.33
C PHE A 174 4.52 -30.42 7.55
N ALA A 175 3.49 -31.22 7.78
CA ALA A 175 2.17 -31.02 7.17
C ALA A 175 1.56 -29.66 7.55
N PHE A 176 1.57 -29.33 8.84
CA PHE A 176 1.06 -28.04 9.33
C PHE A 176 1.92 -26.87 8.88
N ALA A 177 3.25 -27.05 8.77
CA ALA A 177 4.13 -26.03 8.19
C ALA A 177 3.76 -25.78 6.73
N GLY A 178 3.52 -26.85 5.96
CA GLY A 178 3.03 -26.79 4.58
C GLY A 178 1.69 -26.09 4.45
N ALA A 179 0.72 -26.47 5.29
CA ALA A 179 -0.60 -25.83 5.30
C ALA A 179 -0.53 -24.35 5.67
N SER A 180 0.27 -23.98 6.68
CA SER A 180 0.49 -22.57 7.06
C SER A 180 1.17 -21.78 5.95
N TYR A 181 2.09 -22.42 5.20
CA TYR A 181 2.69 -21.84 4.02
C TYR A 181 1.70 -21.69 2.87
N GLY A 182 0.80 -22.65 2.64
CA GLY A 182 -0.27 -22.53 1.66
C GLY A 182 -1.22 -21.37 1.99
N LEU A 183 -1.59 -21.17 3.26
CA LEU A 183 -2.31 -19.98 3.71
C LEU A 183 -1.52 -18.69 3.44
N LEU A 184 -0.22 -18.68 3.75
CA LEU A 184 0.65 -17.53 3.45
C LEU A 184 0.69 -17.21 1.95
N THR A 185 0.65 -18.23 1.08
CA THR A 185 0.54 -18.06 -0.37
C THR A 185 -0.82 -17.54 -0.80
N LEU A 186 -1.91 -17.90 -0.12
CA LEU A 186 -3.24 -17.35 -0.40
C LEU A 186 -3.43 -15.91 0.12
N ASP A 187 -2.61 -15.48 1.09
CA ASP A 187 -2.48 -14.08 1.50
C ASP A 187 -1.63 -13.29 0.50
N ARG A 188 -0.49 -13.85 0.10
CA ARG A 188 0.48 -13.23 -0.81
C ARG A 188 0.97 -14.26 -1.83
N ASP A 189 0.42 -14.15 -3.03
CA ASP A 189 0.63 -15.09 -4.14
C ASP A 189 2.10 -15.22 -4.57
N ASN A 190 2.91 -14.16 -4.47
CA ASN A 190 4.34 -14.21 -4.78
C ASN A 190 5.13 -15.24 -3.94
N PHE A 191 4.61 -15.65 -2.77
CA PHE A 191 5.21 -16.74 -1.99
C PHE A 191 5.24 -18.06 -2.77
N ILE A 192 4.37 -18.29 -3.76
CA ILE A 192 4.35 -19.54 -4.55
C ILE A 192 5.72 -19.87 -5.15
N LEU A 193 6.49 -18.85 -5.50
CA LEU A 193 7.84 -18.96 -6.06
C LEU A 193 8.85 -19.57 -5.07
N LEU A 194 8.53 -19.60 -3.77
CA LEU A 194 9.33 -20.25 -2.72
C LEU A 194 8.99 -21.72 -2.52
N ALA A 195 7.95 -22.27 -3.17
CA ALA A 195 7.51 -23.63 -2.93
C ALA A 195 8.63 -24.67 -3.14
N PRO A 196 9.44 -24.61 -4.22
CA PRO A 196 10.54 -25.55 -4.42
C PRO A 196 11.61 -25.41 -3.33
N LEU A 197 11.93 -24.17 -2.94
CA LEU A 197 12.96 -23.88 -1.96
C LEU A 197 12.55 -24.34 -0.54
N LEU A 198 11.28 -24.16 -0.18
CA LEU A 198 10.76 -24.61 1.11
C LEU A 198 10.52 -26.13 1.16
N ALA A 199 10.16 -26.76 0.04
CA ALA A 199 10.13 -28.22 -0.07
C ALA A 199 11.55 -28.81 0.07
N ALA A 200 12.56 -28.19 -0.56
CA ALA A 200 13.96 -28.57 -0.39
C ALA A 200 14.48 -28.32 1.04
N LEU A 201 14.02 -27.25 1.70
CA LEU A 201 14.31 -27.01 3.10
C LEU A 201 13.67 -28.10 3.99
N ALA A 202 12.41 -28.48 3.74
CA ALA A 202 11.74 -29.57 4.47
C ALA A 202 12.44 -30.92 4.24
N LEU A 203 12.90 -31.20 3.01
CA LEU A 203 13.74 -32.35 2.68
C LEU A 203 15.01 -32.37 3.55
N TRP A 204 15.75 -31.26 3.56
CA TRP A 204 16.99 -31.14 4.32
C TRP A 204 16.76 -31.29 5.82
N LEU A 205 15.76 -30.59 6.38
CA LEU A 205 15.39 -30.65 7.79
C LEU A 205 14.89 -32.03 8.22
N GLY A 206 14.27 -32.79 7.30
CA GLY A 206 13.76 -34.14 7.53
C GLY A 206 14.82 -35.25 7.43
N GLY A 207 16.06 -34.93 7.06
CA GLY A 207 17.15 -35.91 6.93
C GLY A 207 17.74 -36.06 5.53
N GLY A 208 17.61 -35.04 4.68
CA GLY A 208 18.23 -35.00 3.35
C GLY A 208 17.60 -35.96 2.34
N LEU A 209 18.38 -36.49 1.39
CA LEU A 209 17.92 -37.42 0.34
C LEU A 209 17.60 -38.85 0.85
N THR A 210 17.18 -38.97 2.10
CA THR A 210 16.71 -40.21 2.71
C THR A 210 15.20 -40.39 2.49
N ARG A 211 14.67 -41.61 2.67
CA ARG A 211 13.21 -41.86 2.64
C ARG A 211 12.44 -40.96 3.62
N VAL A 212 13.05 -40.66 4.77
CA VAL A 212 12.45 -39.80 5.80
C VAL A 212 12.41 -38.35 5.32
N GLY A 213 13.49 -37.84 4.74
CA GLY A 213 13.52 -36.49 4.18
C GLY A 213 12.56 -36.33 2.99
N LEU A 214 12.53 -37.28 2.06
CA LEU A 214 11.58 -37.26 0.93
C LEU A 214 10.13 -37.25 1.42
N ARG A 215 9.83 -38.02 2.47
CA ARG A 215 8.51 -37.99 3.12
C ARG A 215 8.22 -36.64 3.77
N ALA A 216 9.20 -36.01 4.43
CA ALA A 216 9.03 -34.68 5.02
C ALA A 216 8.69 -33.62 3.95
N ALA A 217 9.43 -33.61 2.84
CA ALA A 217 9.17 -32.74 1.70
C ALA A 217 7.79 -33.02 1.09
N GLY A 218 7.46 -34.29 0.82
CA GLY A 218 6.17 -34.67 0.24
C GLY A 218 4.98 -34.27 1.12
N VAL A 219 5.07 -34.48 2.43
CA VAL A 219 4.00 -34.12 3.38
C VAL A 219 3.89 -32.60 3.56
N PHE A 220 5.01 -31.87 3.54
CA PHE A 220 4.99 -30.40 3.50
C PHE A 220 4.30 -29.89 2.23
N THR A 221 4.71 -30.37 1.06
CA THR A 221 4.12 -29.97 -0.23
C THR A 221 2.64 -30.32 -0.28
N LEU A 222 2.24 -31.51 0.18
CA LEU A 222 0.84 -31.91 0.26
C LEU A 222 0.03 -30.95 1.15
N GLY A 223 0.57 -30.57 2.31
CA GLY A 223 -0.07 -29.59 3.19
C GLY A 223 -0.30 -28.24 2.50
N ALA A 224 0.69 -27.76 1.72
CA ALA A 224 0.57 -26.51 0.97
C ALA A 224 -0.47 -26.61 -0.15
N VAL A 225 -0.41 -27.68 -0.95
CA VAL A 225 -1.36 -27.93 -2.05
C VAL A 225 -2.78 -28.05 -1.53
N LEU A 226 -3.02 -28.76 -0.43
CA LEU A 226 -4.35 -28.91 0.15
C LEU A 226 -4.97 -27.57 0.58
N MET A 227 -4.15 -26.60 1.01
CA MET A 227 -4.65 -25.27 1.36
C MET A 227 -4.91 -24.39 0.14
N ILE A 228 -4.13 -24.54 -0.94
CA ILE A 228 -4.29 -23.76 -2.19
C ILE A 228 -5.42 -24.34 -3.05
N ALA A 229 -5.63 -25.65 -3.03
CA ALA A 229 -6.55 -26.37 -3.91
C ALA A 229 -7.99 -25.82 -3.93
N PRO A 230 -8.63 -25.40 -2.82
CA PRO A 230 -9.98 -24.83 -2.85
C PRO A 230 -10.06 -23.58 -3.73
N VAL A 231 -9.04 -22.73 -3.70
CA VAL A 231 -8.96 -21.51 -4.52
C VAL A 231 -8.77 -21.86 -5.98
N THR A 232 -7.87 -22.79 -6.30
CA THR A 232 -7.67 -23.28 -7.66
C THR A 232 -8.94 -23.94 -8.22
N LEU A 233 -9.62 -24.77 -7.42
CA LEU A 233 -10.85 -25.44 -7.82
C LEU A 233 -11.97 -24.44 -8.05
N ARG A 234 -12.14 -23.46 -7.16
CA ARG A 234 -13.11 -22.37 -7.34
C ARG A 234 -12.84 -21.63 -8.63
N ASN A 235 -11.59 -21.25 -8.91
CA ASN A 235 -11.28 -20.55 -10.15
C ASN A 235 -11.57 -21.40 -11.39
N TRP A 236 -11.30 -22.71 -11.34
CA TRP A 236 -11.64 -23.63 -12.42
C TRP A 236 -13.16 -23.74 -12.64
N VAL A 237 -13.95 -23.77 -11.56
CA VAL A 237 -15.42 -23.79 -11.65
C VAL A 237 -15.96 -22.50 -12.26
N VAL A 238 -15.38 -21.35 -11.90
CA VAL A 238 -15.88 -20.03 -12.33
C VAL A 238 -15.41 -19.65 -13.74
N ALA A 239 -14.15 -19.94 -14.08
CA ALA A 239 -13.53 -19.48 -15.32
C ALA A 239 -13.38 -20.58 -16.38
N HIS A 240 -13.61 -21.85 -16.03
CA HIS A 240 -13.32 -23.02 -16.87
C HIS A 240 -11.87 -23.09 -17.39
N GLU A 241 -10.96 -22.38 -16.73
CA GLU A 241 -9.53 -22.34 -17.01
C GLU A 241 -8.73 -22.67 -15.75
N PHE A 242 -7.54 -23.23 -15.94
CA PHE A 242 -6.65 -23.55 -14.82
C PHE A 242 -5.96 -22.27 -14.31
N VAL A 243 -6.48 -21.72 -13.21
CA VAL A 243 -5.91 -20.56 -12.52
C VAL A 243 -5.50 -20.97 -11.10
N PRO A 244 -4.19 -21.22 -10.85
CA PRO A 244 -3.71 -21.71 -9.56
C PRO A 244 -4.07 -20.80 -8.38
N LEU A 245 -3.89 -19.49 -8.55
CA LEU A 245 -4.05 -18.49 -7.51
C LEU A 245 -4.86 -17.30 -8.05
N THR A 246 -4.21 -16.51 -8.90
CA THR A 246 -4.72 -15.23 -9.40
C THR A 246 -4.39 -15.05 -10.88
N THR A 247 -5.12 -14.17 -11.58
CA THR A 247 -4.87 -13.81 -12.98
C THR A 247 -3.95 -12.59 -13.14
N GLY A 248 -3.69 -11.81 -12.09
CA GLY A 248 -2.88 -10.57 -12.19
C GLY A 248 -1.36 -10.77 -12.26
N GLY A 249 -0.85 -11.99 -12.06
CA GLY A 249 0.59 -12.24 -11.88
C GLY A 249 1.48 -11.77 -13.05
N GLY A 250 1.06 -11.98 -14.29
CA GLY A 250 1.82 -11.57 -15.47
C GLY A 250 1.79 -10.06 -15.73
N GLU A 251 0.71 -9.39 -15.36
CA GLU A 251 0.57 -7.93 -15.47
C GLU A 251 1.51 -7.25 -14.47
N VAL A 252 1.46 -7.66 -13.20
CA VAL A 252 2.37 -7.19 -12.14
C VAL A 252 3.84 -7.49 -12.50
N PHE A 253 4.11 -8.64 -13.13
CA PHE A 253 5.44 -8.97 -13.63
C PHE A 253 5.90 -7.99 -14.71
N PHE A 254 5.04 -7.65 -15.67
CA PHE A 254 5.36 -6.69 -16.72
C PHE A 254 5.58 -5.28 -16.16
N ILE A 255 4.75 -4.81 -15.23
CA ILE A 255 4.93 -3.49 -14.56
C ILE A 255 6.33 -3.38 -13.96
N GLY A 256 6.80 -4.46 -13.32
CA GLY A 256 8.13 -4.50 -12.74
C GLY A 256 9.26 -4.70 -13.75
N ASN A 257 9.00 -5.16 -14.98
CA ASN A 257 10.02 -5.59 -15.95
C ASN A 257 9.68 -5.11 -17.36
N ASN A 258 9.78 -3.81 -17.58
CA ASN A 258 9.68 -3.19 -18.90
C ASN A 258 10.70 -2.03 -19.02
N ALA A 259 10.82 -1.43 -20.20
CA ALA A 259 11.79 -0.37 -20.48
C ALA A 259 11.61 0.89 -19.60
N ASP A 260 10.37 1.16 -19.18
CA ASP A 260 10.00 2.30 -18.33
C ASP A 260 10.06 1.99 -16.83
N ALA A 261 10.31 0.72 -16.46
CA ALA A 261 10.34 0.29 -15.08
C ALA A 261 11.56 0.86 -14.33
N ASN A 262 11.32 1.42 -13.14
CA ASN A 262 12.38 2.00 -12.31
C ASN A 262 12.61 1.24 -10.98
N GLY A 263 11.81 0.19 -10.73
CA GLY A 263 11.88 -0.64 -9.54
C GLY A 263 10.84 -0.32 -8.47
N LEU A 264 9.97 0.66 -8.71
CA LEU A 264 8.74 0.96 -7.96
C LEU A 264 7.53 0.54 -8.82
N TYR A 265 6.32 0.51 -8.25
CA TYR A 265 5.12 0.42 -9.10
C TYR A 265 4.86 1.77 -9.73
N VAL A 266 4.85 1.74 -11.05
CA VAL A 266 4.43 2.84 -11.91
C VAL A 266 3.49 2.18 -12.91
N PRO A 267 2.17 2.47 -12.88
CA PRO A 267 1.27 1.89 -13.84
C PRO A 267 1.67 2.34 -15.25
N PRO A 268 1.64 1.45 -16.27
CA PRO A 268 1.92 1.82 -17.63
C PRO A 268 0.97 2.93 -18.12
N PRO A 269 1.38 3.77 -19.10
CA PRO A 269 0.57 4.92 -19.53
C PRO A 269 -0.85 4.61 -20.03
N PHE A 270 -1.10 3.36 -20.45
CA PHE A 270 -2.40 2.90 -20.92
C PHE A 270 -3.30 2.35 -19.81
N VAL A 271 -2.80 2.29 -18.56
CA VAL A 271 -3.50 1.74 -17.41
C VAL A 271 -3.97 2.89 -16.53
N ARG A 272 -5.26 2.91 -16.19
CA ARG A 272 -5.81 3.88 -15.24
C ARG A 272 -5.22 3.64 -13.85
N PRO A 273 -4.82 4.69 -13.11
CA PRO A 273 -4.30 4.55 -11.75
C PRO A 273 -5.43 4.34 -10.73
N ASP A 274 -6.24 3.30 -10.97
CA ASP A 274 -7.32 2.85 -10.10
C ASP A 274 -7.32 1.30 -10.14
N PRO A 275 -7.12 0.61 -9.00
CA PRO A 275 -7.07 -0.85 -8.92
C PRO A 275 -8.30 -1.55 -9.53
N LYS A 276 -9.46 -0.86 -9.57
CA LYS A 276 -10.70 -1.40 -10.15
C LYS A 276 -10.58 -1.66 -11.65
N TYR A 277 -9.82 -0.83 -12.37
CA TYR A 277 -9.74 -0.86 -13.83
C TYR A 277 -8.44 -1.42 -14.37
N GLU A 278 -7.41 -1.53 -13.53
CA GLU A 278 -6.07 -1.96 -13.92
C GLU A 278 -6.09 -3.24 -14.78
N HIS A 279 -6.76 -4.27 -14.29
CA HIS A 279 -6.83 -5.57 -14.96
C HIS A 279 -7.61 -5.54 -16.28
N SER A 280 -8.70 -4.77 -16.34
CA SER A 280 -9.45 -4.61 -17.59
C SER A 280 -8.64 -3.86 -18.65
N ASP A 281 -7.84 -2.87 -18.24
CA ASP A 281 -7.00 -2.08 -19.14
C ASP A 281 -5.87 -2.94 -19.73
N PHE A 282 -5.27 -3.82 -18.92
CA PHE A 282 -4.29 -4.80 -19.41
C PHE A 282 -4.89 -5.78 -20.42
N ILE A 283 -6.10 -6.29 -20.15
CA ILE A 283 -6.79 -7.20 -21.08
C ILE A 283 -7.11 -6.47 -22.38
N ALA A 284 -7.76 -5.31 -22.31
CA ALA A 284 -8.14 -4.52 -23.49
C ALA A 284 -6.91 -4.19 -24.36
N ARG A 285 -5.81 -3.78 -23.73
CA ARG A 285 -4.57 -3.47 -24.46
C ARG A 285 -3.92 -4.72 -25.07
N ALA A 286 -3.98 -5.87 -24.40
CA ALA A 286 -3.48 -7.13 -24.96
C ALA A 286 -4.34 -7.59 -26.16
N GLU A 287 -5.66 -7.46 -26.08
CA GLU A 287 -6.57 -7.76 -27.19
C GLU A 287 -6.31 -6.85 -28.39
N GLU A 288 -6.09 -5.55 -28.16
CA GLU A 288 -5.75 -4.58 -29.21
C GLU A 288 -4.44 -4.93 -29.92
N ILE A 289 -3.38 -5.24 -29.16
CA ILE A 289 -2.06 -5.56 -29.74
C ILE A 289 -2.08 -6.89 -30.49
N SER A 290 -2.82 -7.88 -29.98
CA SER A 290 -2.84 -9.23 -30.54
C SER A 290 -3.88 -9.44 -31.65
N GLY A 291 -4.91 -8.58 -31.71
CA GLY A 291 -6.08 -8.76 -32.57
C GLY A 291 -6.99 -9.92 -32.15
N VAL A 292 -6.81 -10.49 -30.96
CA VAL A 292 -7.54 -11.68 -30.48
C VAL A 292 -8.18 -11.37 -29.13
N LYS A 293 -9.46 -11.74 -28.97
CA LYS A 293 -10.15 -11.71 -27.68
C LYS A 293 -9.48 -12.66 -26.69
N MET A 294 -9.19 -12.20 -25.48
CA MET A 294 -8.40 -12.91 -24.49
C MET A 294 -9.17 -13.13 -23.19
N THR A 295 -8.98 -14.29 -22.59
CA THR A 295 -9.37 -14.52 -21.20
C THR A 295 -8.38 -13.82 -20.25
N PRO A 296 -8.75 -13.54 -18.99
CA PRO A 296 -7.84 -12.92 -18.02
C PRO A 296 -6.52 -13.68 -17.86
N MET A 297 -6.55 -15.02 -17.91
CA MET A 297 -5.33 -15.82 -17.83
C MET A 297 -4.48 -15.71 -19.11
N GLN A 298 -5.10 -15.64 -20.29
CA GLN A 298 -4.39 -15.40 -21.55
C GLN A 298 -3.70 -14.03 -21.58
N SER A 299 -4.39 -12.97 -21.12
CA SER A 299 -3.79 -11.63 -20.92
C SER A 299 -2.59 -11.69 -19.97
N SER A 300 -2.73 -12.37 -18.83
CA SER A 300 -1.63 -12.57 -17.87
C SER A 300 -0.39 -13.17 -18.54
N TRP A 301 -0.57 -14.26 -19.30
CA TRP A 301 0.52 -14.89 -20.03
C TRP A 301 1.11 -14.02 -21.14
N PHE A 302 0.28 -13.21 -21.81
CA PHE A 302 0.74 -12.25 -22.80
C PHE A 302 1.70 -11.24 -22.16
N TRP A 303 1.31 -10.61 -21.06
CA TRP A 303 2.14 -9.61 -20.37
C TRP A 303 3.37 -10.22 -19.70
N PHE A 304 3.26 -11.42 -19.13
CA PHE A 304 4.43 -12.16 -18.66
C PHE A 304 5.46 -12.36 -19.76
N ARG A 305 5.03 -12.74 -20.98
CA ARG A 305 5.91 -12.90 -22.14
C ARG A 305 6.55 -11.58 -22.57
N GLN A 306 5.82 -10.46 -22.51
CA GLN A 306 6.40 -9.14 -22.80
C GLN A 306 7.49 -8.77 -21.79
N GLY A 307 7.25 -9.02 -20.50
CA GLY A 307 8.28 -8.79 -19.48
C GLY A 307 9.51 -9.68 -19.67
N MET A 308 9.29 -10.94 -20.05
CA MET A 308 10.38 -11.85 -20.39
C MET A 308 11.17 -11.40 -21.62
N ARG A 309 10.51 -10.84 -22.65
CA ARG A 309 11.18 -10.26 -23.82
C ARG A 309 12.09 -9.12 -23.43
N PHE A 310 11.65 -8.20 -22.57
CA PHE A 310 12.52 -7.14 -22.04
C PHE A 310 13.79 -7.71 -21.37
N ILE A 311 13.64 -8.78 -20.60
CA ILE A 311 14.79 -9.45 -19.94
C ILE A 311 15.75 -10.07 -20.97
N THR A 312 15.22 -10.70 -22.02
CA THR A 312 16.05 -11.36 -23.05
C THR A 312 16.69 -10.38 -24.02
N ASP A 313 15.96 -9.32 -24.38
CA ASP A 313 16.36 -8.35 -25.40
C ASP A 313 17.30 -7.29 -24.80
N GLU A 314 17.09 -6.91 -23.53
CA GLU A 314 17.88 -5.90 -22.81
C GLU A 314 18.42 -6.38 -21.45
N PRO A 315 19.22 -7.47 -21.39
CA PRO A 315 19.67 -8.06 -20.12
C PRO A 315 20.51 -7.09 -19.27
N GLY A 316 21.27 -6.19 -19.90
CA GLY A 316 22.04 -5.16 -19.21
C GLY A 316 21.16 -4.09 -18.54
N ALA A 317 20.04 -3.71 -19.18
CA ALA A 317 19.06 -2.80 -18.57
C ALA A 317 18.36 -3.50 -17.39
N TRP A 318 17.96 -4.76 -17.56
CA TRP A 318 17.33 -5.54 -16.51
C TRP A 318 18.24 -5.76 -15.29
N ILE A 319 19.53 -6.07 -15.47
CA ILE A 319 20.48 -6.20 -14.33
C ILE A 319 20.60 -4.88 -13.56
N ARG A 320 20.67 -3.74 -14.26
CA ARG A 320 20.68 -2.41 -13.60
C ARG A 320 19.38 -2.16 -12.83
N LEU A 321 18.24 -2.51 -13.43
CA LEU A 321 16.93 -2.42 -12.79
C LEU A 321 16.85 -3.32 -11.53
N LEU A 322 17.35 -4.55 -11.59
CA LEU A 322 17.42 -5.44 -10.43
C LEU A 322 18.30 -4.84 -9.31
N GLY A 323 19.42 -4.22 -9.67
CA GLY A 323 20.26 -3.45 -8.75
C GLY A 323 19.50 -2.31 -8.07
N ARG A 324 18.71 -1.53 -8.84
CA ARG A 324 17.83 -0.48 -8.28
C ARG A 324 16.80 -1.05 -7.32
N LYS A 325 16.10 -2.13 -7.69
CA LYS A 325 15.12 -2.81 -6.83
C LYS A 325 15.76 -3.33 -5.53
N LEU A 326 17.00 -3.81 -5.58
CA LEU A 326 17.76 -4.25 -4.41
C LEU A 326 18.08 -3.07 -3.48
N ILE A 327 18.51 -1.94 -4.04
CA ILE A 327 18.71 -0.70 -3.27
C ILE A 327 17.39 -0.25 -2.65
N HIS A 328 16.29 -0.25 -3.42
CA HIS A 328 14.95 0.06 -2.92
C HIS A 328 14.53 -0.91 -1.81
N PHE A 329 14.91 -2.18 -1.85
CA PHE A 329 14.56 -3.14 -0.80
C PHE A 329 15.24 -2.83 0.52
N TRP A 330 16.53 -2.48 0.48
CA TRP A 330 17.34 -2.17 1.66
C TRP A 330 17.31 -0.70 2.07
N ASN A 331 16.49 0.11 1.39
CA ASN A 331 16.36 1.53 1.66
C ASN A 331 15.68 1.79 3.02
N PHE A 332 16.20 2.74 3.80
CA PHE A 332 15.61 3.16 5.06
C PHE A 332 14.24 3.82 4.86
N PHE A 333 14.05 4.49 3.73
CA PHE A 333 12.80 5.16 3.38
C PHE A 333 11.68 4.12 3.20
N GLU A 334 10.57 4.35 3.88
CA GLU A 334 9.36 3.53 3.76
C GLU A 334 8.63 3.94 2.49
N LEU A 335 9.01 3.31 1.37
CA LEU A 335 8.45 3.60 0.05
C LEU A 335 6.91 3.49 0.08
N PRO A 336 6.19 4.59 -0.23
CA PRO A 336 4.73 4.62 -0.14
C PRO A 336 4.10 3.79 -1.26
N ASP A 337 2.93 3.24 -0.95
CA ASP A 337 2.03 2.58 -1.90
C ASP A 337 0.79 3.48 -2.05
N ASN A 338 -0.37 3.08 -1.55
CA ASN A 338 -1.57 3.95 -1.56
C ASN A 338 -1.48 5.10 -0.54
N LEU A 339 -0.75 4.88 0.57
CA LEU A 339 -0.60 5.82 1.68
C LEU A 339 0.86 5.88 2.13
N ASP A 340 1.30 7.07 2.53
CA ASP A 340 2.65 7.32 3.01
C ASP A 340 2.71 7.32 4.55
N TYR A 341 3.57 6.45 5.08
CA TYR A 341 3.86 6.33 6.49
C TYR A 341 4.32 7.65 7.13
N LEU A 342 5.12 8.47 6.42
CA LEU A 342 5.61 9.76 6.91
C LEU A 342 4.49 10.80 7.03
N ILE A 343 3.47 10.70 6.18
CA ILE A 343 2.34 11.64 6.20
C ILE A 343 1.41 11.29 7.35
N LEU A 344 1.16 10.01 7.62
CA LEU A 344 0.35 9.61 8.77
C LEU A 344 0.97 9.96 10.12
N GLN A 345 2.27 10.22 10.20
CA GLN A 345 2.89 10.80 11.40
C GLN A 345 2.35 12.20 11.71
N ARG A 346 1.93 12.97 10.71
CA ARG A 346 1.31 14.29 10.94
C ARG A 346 -0.07 14.18 11.60
N PHE A 347 -0.73 13.04 11.43
CA PHE A 347 -2.08 12.79 11.93
C PHE A 347 -2.12 11.89 13.17
N SER A 348 -1.03 11.18 13.47
CA SER A 348 -0.89 10.33 14.65
C SER A 348 0.29 10.79 15.52
N PRO A 349 0.02 11.43 16.67
CA PRO A 349 1.05 11.76 17.65
C PRO A 349 1.87 10.54 18.09
N LEU A 350 1.26 9.35 18.07
CA LEU A 350 1.94 8.10 18.39
C LEU A 350 2.97 7.73 17.31
N LEU A 351 2.58 7.72 16.02
CA LEU A 351 3.53 7.42 14.94
C LEU A 351 4.64 8.49 14.87
N ALA A 352 4.31 9.77 15.09
CA ALA A 352 5.30 10.83 15.19
C ALA A 352 6.31 10.59 16.32
N ALA A 353 5.82 10.23 17.51
CA ALA A 353 6.69 9.93 18.66
C ALA A 353 7.57 8.70 18.41
N LEU A 354 7.02 7.67 17.77
CA LEU A 354 7.76 6.45 17.42
C LEU A 354 8.84 6.69 16.35
N ASN A 355 8.63 7.62 15.41
CA ASN A 355 9.60 7.96 14.38
C ASN A 355 10.48 9.19 14.73
N ALA A 356 10.39 9.69 15.97
CA ALA A 356 11.11 10.87 16.40
C ALA A 356 12.63 10.68 16.22
N SER A 357 13.26 11.68 15.59
CA SER A 357 14.71 11.69 15.41
C SER A 357 15.43 12.19 16.66
N PHE A 358 16.62 11.65 16.88
CA PHE A 358 17.55 12.07 17.92
C PHE A 358 18.91 12.44 17.30
N PRO A 359 19.55 13.54 17.76
CA PRO A 359 18.99 14.51 18.69
C PRO A 359 17.83 15.32 18.05
N PRO A 360 16.91 15.88 18.85
CA PRO A 360 15.73 16.59 18.33
C PRO A 360 16.11 17.78 17.43
N PRO A 361 15.19 18.26 16.57
CA PRO A 361 15.41 19.46 15.77
C PRO A 361 15.86 20.65 16.66
N GLY A 362 16.95 21.32 16.28
CA GLY A 362 17.55 22.44 17.03
C GLY A 362 18.72 22.08 17.95
N TRP A 363 19.01 20.79 18.14
CA TRP A 363 20.22 20.34 18.83
C TRP A 363 21.40 20.23 17.85
N GLY A 364 22.61 20.52 18.33
CA GLY A 364 23.82 20.39 17.52
C GLY A 364 24.03 18.94 17.05
N THR A 365 24.04 18.73 15.75
CA THR A 365 24.25 17.43 15.09
C THR A 365 25.59 17.41 14.36
N LEU A 366 26.20 16.23 14.25
CA LEU A 366 27.35 16.03 13.37
C LEU A 366 26.92 16.31 11.93
N VAL A 367 27.64 17.17 11.21
CA VAL A 367 27.38 17.47 9.81
C VAL A 367 28.40 16.69 8.99
N LEU A 368 27.93 15.78 8.13
CA LEU A 368 28.80 15.09 7.19
C LEU A 368 28.93 15.93 5.92
N PRO A 369 30.13 16.21 5.42
CA PRO A 369 30.29 16.86 4.12
C PRO A 369 29.80 15.90 3.03
N SER A 370 28.72 16.29 2.35
CA SER A 370 28.22 15.62 1.14
C SER A 370 28.25 16.61 -0.02
N ALA A 371 28.37 16.11 -1.25
CA ALA A 371 28.56 16.91 -2.46
C ALA A 371 27.49 18.02 -2.60
N GLY A 372 27.83 19.24 -2.15
CA GLY A 372 27.00 20.44 -2.28
C GLY A 372 25.97 20.69 -1.17
N SER A 373 25.95 19.94 -0.06
CA SER A 373 25.05 20.24 1.08
C SER A 373 25.57 19.72 2.42
N SER A 374 25.31 20.50 3.47
CA SER A 374 25.59 20.18 4.87
C SER A 374 24.31 19.71 5.56
N ALA A 375 24.04 18.40 5.56
CA ALA A 375 22.87 17.85 6.24
C ALA A 375 23.20 17.42 7.68
N PRO A 376 22.34 17.74 8.67
CA PRO A 376 22.50 17.27 10.03
C PRO A 376 22.29 15.75 10.10
N VAL A 377 23.25 15.02 10.68
CA VAL A 377 23.06 13.59 10.99
C VAL A 377 22.04 13.46 12.11
N ARG A 378 20.82 13.07 11.74
CA ARG A 378 19.75 12.69 12.67
C ARG A 378 19.62 11.18 12.71
N ILE A 379 19.32 10.60 13.86
CA ILE A 379 19.13 9.16 14.03
C ILE A 379 17.67 8.93 14.41
N HIS A 380 16.88 8.32 13.53
CA HIS A 380 15.55 7.85 13.88
C HIS A 380 15.70 6.59 14.74
N LEU A 381 15.74 6.76 16.06
CA LEU A 381 16.22 5.74 17.00
C LEU A 381 15.23 4.57 17.21
N TYR A 382 13.99 4.70 16.73
CA TYR A 382 12.96 3.68 16.88
C TYR A 382 12.14 3.53 15.60
N SER A 383 11.63 2.31 15.39
CA SER A 383 10.35 2.09 14.69
C SER A 383 10.34 2.00 13.16
N THR A 384 11.47 1.96 12.44
CA THR A 384 11.43 1.82 10.96
C THR A 384 12.37 0.76 10.42
N PHE A 385 12.22 0.44 9.13
CA PHE A 385 13.10 -0.46 8.41
C PHE A 385 14.56 0.01 8.47
N GLY A 386 14.78 1.33 8.49
CA GLY A 386 16.09 1.97 8.68
C GLY A 386 16.80 1.62 9.99
N THR A 387 16.09 1.15 11.01
CA THR A 387 16.69 0.62 12.25
C THR A 387 16.86 -0.90 12.21
N VAL A 388 15.78 -1.62 11.86
CA VAL A 388 15.75 -3.08 11.94
C VAL A 388 16.65 -3.74 10.89
N ALA A 389 16.70 -3.20 9.68
CA ALA A 389 17.45 -3.79 8.58
C ALA A 389 18.99 -3.74 8.76
N PRO A 390 19.63 -2.59 9.08
CA PRO A 390 21.08 -2.57 9.30
C PRO A 390 21.50 -3.42 10.50
N LEU A 391 20.76 -3.36 11.60
CA LEU A 391 21.00 -4.22 12.76
C LEU A 391 20.80 -5.69 12.41
N GLY A 392 19.81 -6.01 11.59
CA GLY A 392 19.55 -7.35 11.06
C GLY A 392 20.72 -7.87 10.22
N LEU A 393 21.20 -7.08 9.26
CA LEU A 393 22.33 -7.44 8.40
C LEU A 393 23.61 -7.71 9.21
N LEU A 394 23.92 -6.85 10.17
CA LEU A 394 25.04 -7.10 11.09
C LEU A 394 24.80 -8.38 11.93
N GLY A 395 23.57 -8.61 12.36
CA GLY A 395 23.18 -9.78 13.15
C GLY A 395 23.40 -11.07 12.38
N ILE A 396 23.14 -11.08 11.08
CA ILE A 396 23.45 -12.20 10.17
C ILE A 396 24.95 -12.47 10.18
N VAL A 397 25.79 -11.43 10.04
CA VAL A 397 27.26 -11.57 10.08
C VAL A 397 27.73 -12.10 11.44
N LEU A 398 27.18 -11.59 12.54
CA LEU A 398 27.51 -12.01 13.91
C LEU A 398 27.13 -13.46 14.19
N THR A 399 26.00 -13.90 13.63
CA THR A 399 25.48 -15.27 13.79
C THR A 399 25.97 -16.23 12.71
N ARG A 400 26.95 -15.84 11.86
CA ARG A 400 27.48 -16.67 10.77
C ARG A 400 27.94 -18.08 11.18
N ARG A 401 28.38 -18.25 12.44
CA ARG A 401 28.78 -19.58 12.96
C ARG A 401 27.58 -20.50 13.22
N MET A 402 26.38 -19.94 13.34
CA MET A 402 25.12 -20.63 13.58
C MET A 402 24.30 -20.81 12.28
N TRP A 403 24.89 -20.55 11.10
CA TRP A 403 24.15 -20.50 9.83
C TRP A 403 23.30 -21.76 9.57
N ARG A 404 23.78 -22.96 9.90
CA ARG A 404 23.01 -24.22 9.75
C ARG A 404 21.77 -24.26 10.62
N ARG A 405 21.87 -23.77 11.86
CA ARG A 405 20.74 -23.70 12.79
C ARG A 405 19.72 -22.66 12.34
N LEU A 406 20.21 -21.56 11.78
CA LEU A 406 19.41 -20.43 11.34
C LEU A 406 19.04 -20.51 9.84
N LEU A 407 19.34 -21.61 9.16
CA LEU A 407 19.14 -21.77 7.72
C LEU A 407 17.69 -21.46 7.29
N PRO A 408 16.63 -21.90 8.01
CA PRO A 408 15.26 -21.53 7.67
C PRO A 408 15.02 -20.01 7.62
N LEU A 409 15.65 -19.25 8.52
CA LEU A 409 15.54 -17.79 8.54
C LEU A 409 16.18 -17.17 7.29
N HIS A 410 17.36 -17.66 6.88
CA HIS A 410 18.07 -17.15 5.70
C HIS A 410 17.32 -17.51 4.41
N VAL A 411 16.85 -18.75 4.30
CA VAL A 411 16.08 -19.25 3.15
C VAL A 411 14.83 -18.41 2.96
N LEU A 412 14.08 -18.15 4.03
CA LEU A 412 12.85 -17.37 3.91
C LEU A 412 13.13 -15.88 3.69
N LEU A 413 14.12 -15.29 4.37
CA LEU A 413 14.52 -13.89 4.17
C LEU A 413 14.97 -13.60 2.73
N PHE A 414 16.02 -14.30 2.27
CA PHE A 414 16.63 -14.03 0.97
C PHE A 414 15.82 -14.63 -0.18
N GLY A 415 15.17 -15.77 0.05
CA GLY A 415 14.22 -16.33 -0.92
C GLY A 415 13.10 -15.35 -1.18
N TYR A 416 12.39 -14.91 -0.13
CA TYR A 416 11.28 -13.97 -0.28
C TYR A 416 11.73 -12.63 -0.86
N MET A 417 12.88 -12.08 -0.44
CA MET A 417 13.48 -10.90 -1.09
C MET A 417 13.64 -11.14 -2.59
N GLY A 418 14.18 -12.28 -3.00
CA GLY A 418 14.31 -12.66 -4.41
C GLY A 418 12.97 -12.61 -5.15
N THR A 419 11.88 -13.10 -4.53
CA THR A 419 10.54 -13.00 -5.14
C THR A 419 10.08 -11.56 -5.32
N VAL A 420 10.31 -10.67 -4.35
CA VAL A 420 9.94 -9.24 -4.45
C VAL A 420 10.75 -8.54 -5.55
N LEU A 421 12.03 -8.85 -5.66
CA LEU A 421 12.91 -8.26 -6.68
C LEU A 421 12.53 -8.63 -8.12
N LEU A 422 11.82 -9.75 -8.32
CA LEU A 422 11.28 -10.11 -9.64
C LEU A 422 10.13 -9.19 -10.08
N PHE A 423 9.52 -8.44 -9.17
CA PHE A 423 8.42 -7.50 -9.46
C PHE A 423 8.87 -6.07 -9.18
N PHE A 424 8.28 -5.39 -8.20
CA PHE A 424 8.63 -4.03 -7.76
C PHE A 424 8.49 -3.92 -6.23
N ASN A 425 8.88 -2.77 -5.66
CA ASN A 425 9.09 -2.66 -4.22
C ASN A 425 8.30 -1.53 -3.55
N PHE A 426 7.77 -1.83 -2.37
CA PHE A 426 7.10 -0.93 -1.43
C PHE A 426 7.34 -1.35 0.01
N ALA A 427 7.11 -0.45 0.96
CA ALA A 427 7.26 -0.75 2.40
C ALA A 427 6.48 -2.00 2.82
N ARG A 428 5.22 -2.14 2.37
CA ARG A 428 4.35 -3.30 2.67
C ARG A 428 4.91 -4.65 2.21
N PHE A 429 5.76 -4.68 1.18
CA PHE A 429 6.37 -5.94 0.73
C PHE A 429 7.48 -6.41 1.66
N ARG A 430 8.07 -5.55 2.49
CA ARG A 430 9.10 -5.94 3.46
C ARG A 430 8.51 -6.59 4.71
N ALA A 431 7.22 -6.40 4.98
CA ALA A 431 6.58 -6.81 6.22
C ALA A 431 6.82 -8.27 6.64
N PRO A 432 6.75 -9.29 5.75
CA PRO A 432 6.97 -10.67 6.14
C PRO A 432 8.37 -10.96 6.70
N VAL A 433 9.39 -10.21 6.28
CA VAL A 433 10.78 -10.45 6.68
C VAL A 433 11.20 -9.65 7.92
N VAL A 434 10.42 -8.66 8.35
CA VAL A 434 10.74 -7.83 9.51
C VAL A 434 10.90 -8.66 10.80
N PRO A 435 10.04 -9.65 11.13
CA PRO A 435 10.25 -10.50 12.31
C PRO A 435 11.57 -11.27 12.26
N ILE A 436 12.00 -11.69 11.06
CA ILE A 436 13.27 -12.40 10.86
C ILE A 436 14.45 -11.46 11.08
N LEU A 437 14.39 -10.26 10.50
CA LEU A 437 15.41 -9.24 10.69
C LEU A 437 15.47 -8.79 12.16
N ALA A 438 14.34 -8.70 12.86
CA ALA A 438 14.29 -8.39 14.28
C ALA A 438 15.02 -9.43 15.15
N LEU A 439 14.96 -10.73 14.79
CA LEU A 439 15.74 -11.77 15.46
C LEU A 439 17.25 -11.55 15.31
N PHE A 440 17.71 -11.20 14.11
CA PHE A 440 19.11 -10.89 13.87
C PHE A 440 19.53 -9.57 14.53
N ALA A 441 18.67 -8.55 14.45
CA ALA A 441 18.88 -7.24 15.06
C ALA A 441 19.03 -7.36 16.59
N ALA A 442 18.29 -8.26 17.23
CA ALA A 442 18.46 -8.57 18.64
C ALA A 442 19.88 -9.07 18.98
N GLU A 443 20.54 -9.86 18.12
CA GLU A 443 21.95 -10.22 18.35
C GLU A 443 22.86 -8.98 18.30
N SER A 444 22.63 -8.10 17.32
CA SER A 444 23.39 -6.84 17.18
C SER A 444 23.24 -5.94 18.40
N LEU A 445 22.03 -5.79 18.95
CA LEU A 445 21.78 -5.04 20.17
C LEU A 445 22.51 -5.64 21.38
N PHE A 446 22.51 -6.98 21.51
CA PHE A 446 23.26 -7.65 22.58
C PHE A 446 24.78 -7.55 22.40
N ALA A 447 25.28 -7.53 21.16
CA ALA A 447 26.68 -7.27 20.88
C ALA A 447 27.05 -5.83 21.26
N LEU A 448 26.22 -4.84 20.92
CA LEU A 448 26.39 -3.44 21.30
C LEU A 448 26.37 -3.27 22.83
N GLY A 449 25.41 -3.87 23.53
CA GLY A 449 25.35 -3.81 24.99
C GLY A 449 26.52 -4.49 25.70
N ARG A 450 27.14 -5.51 25.09
CA ARG A 450 28.42 -6.07 25.57
C ARG A 450 29.58 -5.12 25.33
N PHE A 451 29.61 -4.43 24.19
CA PHE A 451 30.61 -3.43 23.88
C PHE A 451 30.54 -2.23 24.83
N LEU A 452 29.37 -1.65 25.05
CA LEU A 452 29.20 -0.50 25.95
C LEU A 452 29.59 -0.82 27.40
N ARG A 453 29.22 -2.00 27.91
CA ARG A 453 29.67 -2.46 29.25
C ARG A 453 31.18 -2.58 29.34
N ARG A 454 31.84 -3.04 28.28
CA ARG A 454 33.30 -3.10 28.21
C ARG A 454 33.93 -1.72 28.18
N LEU A 455 33.39 -0.81 27.37
CA LEU A 455 33.86 0.57 27.30
C LEU A 455 33.74 1.26 28.67
N GLY A 456 32.60 1.11 29.35
CA GLY A 456 32.42 1.57 30.72
C GLY A 456 33.44 0.97 31.70
N SER A 457 33.69 -0.34 31.63
CA SER A 457 34.72 -0.98 32.46
C SER A 457 36.14 -0.47 32.16
N LEU A 458 36.43 -0.13 30.90
CA LEU A 458 37.71 0.42 30.47
C LEU A 458 37.87 1.87 30.92
N VAL A 459 36.82 2.69 30.84
CA VAL A 459 36.80 4.05 31.39
C VAL A 459 37.03 4.02 32.90
N VAL A 460 36.32 3.15 33.63
CA VAL A 460 36.52 2.97 35.09
C VAL A 460 37.94 2.48 35.41
N ALA A 461 38.50 1.56 34.61
CA ALA A 461 39.88 1.07 34.80
C ALA A 461 40.95 2.13 34.49
N LEU A 462 40.69 3.04 33.54
CA LEU A 462 41.55 4.17 33.19
C LEU A 462 41.46 5.32 34.20
N THR A 463 40.30 5.52 34.83
CA THR A 463 40.09 6.57 35.86
C THR A 463 40.41 6.10 37.28
N ALA A 464 40.58 4.80 37.52
CA ALA A 464 41.02 4.25 38.81
C ALA A 464 42.49 4.64 39.12
N ARG A 465 42.74 5.10 40.37
CA ARG A 465 44.08 5.46 40.88
C ARG A 465 45.06 4.29 40.81
N ALA A 466 46.34 4.61 40.63
CA ALA A 466 47.45 3.68 40.39
C ALA A 466 47.49 2.55 41.44
N GLY A 467 47.21 1.32 41.01
CA GLY A 467 47.32 0.14 41.88
C GLY A 467 46.93 -1.18 41.22
N ASP A 468 45.92 -1.19 40.33
CA ASP A 468 45.43 -2.46 39.75
C ASP A 468 45.85 -2.65 38.28
N MET A 469 47.15 -2.91 38.08
CA MET A 469 47.73 -3.23 36.76
C MET A 469 47.07 -4.48 36.14
N ALA A 470 46.54 -5.39 36.95
CA ALA A 470 45.86 -6.61 36.49
C ALA A 470 44.43 -6.35 36.00
N ALA A 471 43.72 -5.36 36.55
CA ALA A 471 42.46 -4.87 36.00
C ALA A 471 42.66 -4.12 34.67
N ARG A 472 43.73 -3.31 34.57
CA ARG A 472 44.11 -2.62 33.31
C ARG A 472 44.51 -3.62 32.22
N ALA A 473 45.32 -4.62 32.54
CA ALA A 473 45.72 -5.67 31.60
C ALA A 473 44.51 -6.50 31.11
N ARG A 474 43.57 -6.86 32.00
CA ARG A 474 42.34 -7.57 31.61
C ARG A 474 41.38 -6.73 30.76
N ALA A 475 41.37 -5.40 30.92
CA ALA A 475 40.62 -4.49 30.05
C ALA A 475 41.26 -4.30 28.66
N LEU A 476 42.57 -4.53 28.53
CA LEU A 476 43.36 -4.36 27.31
C LEU A 476 43.51 -5.63 26.45
N VAL A 477 43.13 -6.81 26.96
CA VAL A 477 43.28 -8.12 26.26
C VAL A 477 42.06 -8.43 25.37
N PRO A 478 42.24 -8.91 24.11
CA PRO A 478 41.42 -8.49 22.98
C PRO A 478 40.07 -9.21 22.82
N GLY A 479 39.07 -8.42 22.43
CA GLY A 479 37.80 -8.85 21.84
C GLY A 479 37.37 -7.97 20.67
N TRP A 480 38.34 -7.49 19.87
CA TRP A 480 38.17 -6.52 18.77
C TRP A 480 37.00 -6.83 17.83
N LYS A 481 36.66 -8.10 17.62
CA LYS A 481 35.51 -8.51 16.80
C LYS A 481 34.17 -8.01 17.34
N GLY A 482 33.98 -7.99 18.66
CA GLY A 482 32.76 -7.47 19.30
C GLY A 482 32.71 -5.94 19.35
N ALA A 483 33.87 -5.29 19.46
CA ALA A 483 34.00 -3.83 19.41
C ALA A 483 33.80 -3.30 17.98
N ALA A 484 34.47 -3.90 16.99
CA ALA A 484 34.26 -3.60 15.58
C ALA A 484 32.82 -3.86 15.14
N ALA A 485 32.16 -4.91 15.66
CA ALA A 485 30.74 -5.13 15.39
C ALA A 485 29.84 -4.08 16.05
N GLY A 486 30.12 -3.66 17.29
CA GLY A 486 29.36 -2.58 17.95
C GLY A 486 29.51 -1.24 17.23
N VAL A 487 30.74 -0.91 16.79
CA VAL A 487 31.04 0.28 16.00
C VAL A 487 30.41 0.18 14.61
N ALA A 488 30.48 -0.97 13.93
CA ALA A 488 29.80 -1.19 12.66
C ALA A 488 28.27 -1.11 12.81
N ALA A 489 27.69 -1.60 13.92
CA ALA A 489 26.26 -1.45 14.21
C ALA A 489 25.87 0.02 14.30
N ALA A 490 26.63 0.78 15.09
CA ALA A 490 26.40 2.21 15.28
C ALA A 490 26.60 2.98 13.96
N LEU A 491 27.67 2.72 13.21
CA LEU A 491 27.96 3.38 11.93
C LEU A 491 26.98 2.99 10.83
N LEU A 492 26.47 1.76 10.79
CA LEU A 492 25.44 1.33 9.83
C LEU A 492 24.08 1.95 10.16
N VAL A 493 23.70 1.97 11.44
CA VAL A 493 22.47 2.65 11.89
C VAL A 493 22.60 4.15 11.63
N ILE A 494 23.72 4.78 11.96
CA ILE A 494 23.96 6.20 11.68
C ILE A 494 23.95 6.44 10.17
N GLY A 495 24.73 5.70 9.39
CA GLY A 495 24.88 5.87 7.95
C GLY A 495 23.61 5.64 7.14
N MET A 496 22.72 4.74 7.60
CA MET A 496 21.42 4.49 6.96
C MET A 496 20.28 5.35 7.53
N ASN A 497 20.45 6.01 8.69
CA ASN A 497 19.46 6.92 9.25
C ASN A 497 19.82 8.40 9.10
N VAL A 498 20.99 8.77 8.54
CA VAL A 498 21.29 10.16 8.18
C VAL A 498 20.12 10.66 7.31
N GLU A 499 19.44 11.72 7.76
CA GLU A 499 18.62 12.55 6.88
C GLU A 499 19.57 13.11 5.81
N TRP A 500 19.82 12.33 4.75
CA TRP A 500 20.35 12.88 3.51
C TRP A 500 19.42 14.04 3.12
N PRO A 501 19.95 15.11 2.48
CA PRO A 501 19.09 16.15 1.93
C PRO A 501 17.96 15.44 1.21
N ARG A 502 16.74 15.57 1.73
CA ARG A 502 15.57 15.02 1.04
C ARG A 502 15.56 15.82 -0.24
N GLY A 503 16.06 15.23 -1.33
CA GLY A 503 16.19 15.93 -2.59
C GLY A 503 14.86 16.57 -2.98
N VAL A 504 14.91 17.43 -3.98
CA VAL A 504 13.72 18.15 -4.48
C VAL A 504 12.60 17.17 -4.80
N VAL A 505 12.90 15.99 -5.37
CA VAL A 505 11.88 15.00 -5.74
C VAL A 505 11.22 14.30 -4.55
N PRO A 506 11.93 13.75 -3.55
CA PRO A 506 11.29 13.29 -2.32
C PRO A 506 10.42 14.35 -1.62
N ALA A 507 10.81 15.63 -1.70
CA ALA A 507 10.00 16.71 -1.17
C ALA A 507 8.73 16.97 -2.02
N LEU A 508 8.83 16.84 -3.34
CA LEU A 508 7.69 16.89 -4.27
C LEU A 508 6.69 15.75 -4.02
N GLU A 509 7.20 14.52 -3.87
CA GLU A 509 6.37 13.35 -3.54
C GLU A 509 5.62 13.57 -2.21
N GLN A 510 6.31 14.08 -1.19
CA GLN A 510 5.69 14.41 0.09
C GLN A 510 4.61 15.48 -0.04
N ALA A 511 4.85 16.52 -0.83
CA ALA A 511 3.88 17.60 -1.07
C ALA A 511 2.61 17.06 -1.77
N LEU A 512 2.79 16.25 -2.81
CA LEU A 512 1.68 15.61 -3.53
C LEU A 512 0.84 14.73 -2.62
N VAL A 513 1.50 13.79 -1.92
CA VAL A 513 0.78 12.82 -1.08
C VAL A 513 0.13 13.53 0.12
N ALA A 514 0.77 14.56 0.69
CA ALA A 514 0.20 15.32 1.80
C ALA A 514 -1.01 16.14 1.34
N GLY A 515 -0.92 16.75 0.15
CA GLY A 515 -2.03 17.44 -0.49
C GLY A 515 -3.24 16.51 -0.68
N ASN A 516 -3.03 15.33 -1.27
CA ASN A 516 -4.07 14.32 -1.45
C ASN A 516 -4.68 13.92 -0.10
N ALA A 517 -3.83 13.68 0.89
CA ALA A 517 -4.27 13.26 2.21
C ALA A 517 -5.16 14.30 2.93
N TYR A 518 -4.86 15.59 2.75
CA TYR A 518 -5.71 16.66 3.28
C TYR A 518 -6.99 16.85 2.45
N TYR A 519 -6.92 16.69 1.13
CA TYR A 519 -8.07 16.79 0.25
C TYR A 519 -9.16 15.78 0.64
N GLU A 520 -8.77 14.52 0.85
CA GLU A 520 -9.69 13.45 1.26
C GLU A 520 -10.40 13.78 2.58
N GLN A 521 -9.68 14.38 3.54
CA GLN A 521 -10.23 14.83 4.83
C GLN A 521 -11.09 16.11 4.74
N ALA A 522 -11.39 16.60 3.54
CA ALA A 522 -12.06 17.88 3.30
C ALA A 522 -11.32 19.09 3.91
N LYS A 523 -10.00 18.97 4.11
CA LYS A 523 -9.11 20.02 4.62
C LYS A 523 -8.50 20.80 3.45
N TYR A 524 -9.36 21.45 2.66
CA TYR A 524 -9.00 22.03 1.36
C TYR A 524 -7.94 23.15 1.43
N GLU A 525 -7.88 23.91 2.52
CA GLU A 525 -6.82 24.94 2.67
C GLU A 525 -5.45 24.30 2.88
N GLN A 526 -5.36 23.28 3.73
CA GLN A 526 -4.12 22.53 3.95
C GLN A 526 -3.71 21.76 2.70
N ALA A 527 -4.67 21.17 1.98
CA ALA A 527 -4.43 20.48 0.72
C ALA A 527 -3.81 21.43 -0.31
N LEU A 528 -4.44 22.59 -0.52
CA LEU A 528 -3.96 23.60 -1.45
C LEU A 528 -2.55 24.09 -1.07
N GLN A 529 -2.28 24.29 0.22
CA GLN A 529 -0.97 24.71 0.69
C GLN A 529 0.14 23.70 0.33
N GLU A 530 -0.09 22.40 0.55
CA GLU A 530 0.90 21.37 0.20
C GLU A 530 1.08 21.27 -1.32
N TYR A 531 0.01 21.33 -2.11
CA TYR A 531 0.16 21.33 -3.57
C TYR A 531 0.88 22.56 -4.11
N LEU A 532 0.64 23.74 -3.54
CA LEU A 532 1.36 24.97 -3.89
C LEU A 532 2.84 24.90 -3.48
N GLU A 533 3.16 24.20 -2.39
CA GLU A 533 4.55 23.87 -2.05
C GLU A 533 5.16 22.96 -3.12
N GLY A 534 4.43 21.93 -3.57
CA GLY A 534 4.85 21.09 -4.69
C GLY A 534 5.09 21.89 -5.99
N MET A 535 4.19 22.81 -6.33
CA MET A 535 4.34 23.69 -7.49
C MET A 535 5.55 24.61 -7.36
N LEU A 536 5.82 25.14 -6.16
CA LEU A 536 7.05 25.88 -5.88
C LEU A 536 8.30 25.03 -6.09
N LEU A 537 8.28 23.78 -5.61
CA LEU A 537 9.37 22.85 -5.77
C LEU A 537 9.62 22.53 -7.24
N LEU A 538 8.59 22.40 -8.09
CA LEU A 538 8.69 22.23 -9.54
C LEU A 538 9.32 23.44 -10.27
N GLY A 539 9.53 24.55 -9.57
CA GLY A 539 9.99 25.81 -10.15
C GLY A 539 8.86 26.66 -10.73
N GLU A 540 7.61 26.21 -10.61
CA GLU A 540 6.40 26.84 -11.17
C GLU A 540 5.65 27.69 -10.14
N GLY A 541 6.07 27.68 -8.87
CA GLY A 541 5.48 28.49 -7.80
C GLY A 541 5.87 29.97 -7.83
N PRO A 542 5.21 30.80 -6.99
CA PRO A 542 5.23 32.26 -7.09
C PRO A 542 6.66 32.81 -7.10
N PRO A 543 7.03 33.67 -8.08
CA PRO A 543 8.38 34.19 -8.22
C PRO A 543 8.78 35.15 -7.09
N GLY A 544 10.09 35.38 -6.94
CA GLY A 544 10.64 36.39 -6.04
C GLY A 544 10.82 35.94 -4.58
N ALA A 545 11.00 36.93 -3.70
CA ALA A 545 11.50 36.75 -2.32
C ALA A 545 10.66 35.80 -1.47
N ARG A 546 9.35 35.70 -1.71
CA ARG A 546 8.46 34.81 -0.96
C ARG A 546 8.74 33.32 -1.25
N GLY A 547 8.85 32.95 -2.53
CA GLY A 547 9.22 31.58 -2.90
C GLY A 547 10.64 31.25 -2.47
N ASP A 548 11.58 32.20 -2.62
CA ASP A 548 12.97 31.99 -2.23
C ASP A 548 13.14 31.81 -0.71
N ALA A 549 12.38 32.55 0.11
CA ALA A 549 12.36 32.35 1.56
C ALA A 549 11.82 30.98 1.95
N GLN A 550 10.79 30.49 1.26
CA GLN A 550 10.17 29.19 1.52
C GLN A 550 11.12 28.03 1.12
N LEU A 551 11.84 28.16 -0.01
CA LEU A 551 12.89 27.22 -0.42
C LEU A 551 14.05 27.19 0.58
N LYS A 552 14.52 28.36 1.03
CA LYS A 552 15.58 28.45 2.03
C LYS A 552 15.18 27.89 3.39
N SER A 553 13.92 28.06 3.78
CA SER A 553 13.38 27.44 4.99
C SER A 553 13.36 25.91 4.91
N ARG A 554 13.18 25.35 3.71
CA ARG A 554 13.07 23.90 3.48
C ARG A 554 14.43 23.22 3.32
N PHE A 555 15.31 23.77 2.48
CA PHE A 555 16.58 23.13 2.08
C PHE A 555 17.83 23.82 2.65
N GLY A 556 17.67 24.92 3.39
CA GLY A 556 18.76 25.68 3.99
C GLY A 556 19.15 26.93 3.18
N PRO A 557 20.05 27.76 3.74
CA PRO A 557 20.35 29.11 3.22
C PRO A 557 20.98 29.12 1.82
N GLU A 558 21.64 28.03 1.41
CA GLU A 558 22.27 27.87 0.09
C GLU A 558 21.29 27.46 -1.02
N ALA A 559 20.03 27.15 -0.68
CA ALA A 559 19.02 26.75 -1.64
C ALA A 559 18.68 27.90 -2.60
N THR A 560 18.88 27.65 -3.88
CA THR A 560 18.51 28.58 -4.97
C THR A 560 17.60 27.86 -5.96
N ARG A 561 16.75 28.63 -6.66
CA ARG A 561 15.93 28.08 -7.75
C ARG A 561 16.76 27.40 -8.84
N ALA A 562 17.95 27.91 -9.13
CA ALA A 562 18.85 27.31 -10.11
C ALA A 562 19.38 25.94 -9.67
N ALA A 563 19.74 25.78 -8.38
CA ALA A 563 20.14 24.49 -7.84
C ALA A 563 18.99 23.48 -7.87
N ILE A 564 17.79 23.92 -7.49
CA ILE A 564 16.57 23.11 -7.51
C ILE A 564 16.21 22.69 -8.93
N ALA A 565 16.23 23.61 -9.89
CA ALA A 565 15.96 23.33 -11.30
C ALA A 565 16.96 22.33 -11.89
N LYS A 566 18.25 22.44 -11.55
CA LYS A 566 19.28 21.50 -12.00
C LYS A 566 19.08 20.10 -11.44
N GLU A 567 18.69 19.99 -10.17
CA GLU A 567 18.35 18.72 -9.54
C GLU A 567 17.10 18.10 -10.17
N LEU A 568 16.07 18.92 -10.41
CA LEU A 568 14.85 18.56 -11.11
C LEU A 568 15.10 18.06 -12.53
N GLU A 569 15.96 18.74 -13.28
CA GLU A 569 16.31 18.32 -14.64
C GLU A 569 16.98 16.95 -14.61
N ALA A 570 17.99 16.77 -13.74
CA ALA A 570 18.68 15.49 -13.59
C ALA A 570 17.72 14.36 -13.15
N GLU A 571 16.84 14.63 -12.18
CA GLU A 571 15.89 13.64 -11.66
C GLU A 571 14.72 13.37 -12.62
N SER A 572 14.25 14.37 -13.36
CA SER A 572 13.21 14.20 -14.39
C SER A 572 13.70 13.28 -15.51
N ILE A 573 14.97 13.42 -15.91
CA ILE A 573 15.64 12.51 -16.86
C ILE A 573 15.82 11.12 -16.24
N ALA A 574 16.24 11.04 -14.96
CA ALA A 574 16.52 9.78 -14.31
C ALA A 574 15.27 8.94 -13.99
N ARG A 575 14.16 9.60 -13.64
CA ARG A 575 12.90 8.98 -13.19
C ARG A 575 11.83 8.92 -14.27
N GLY A 576 11.95 9.72 -15.33
CA GLY A 576 11.10 9.71 -16.51
C GLY A 576 9.60 9.75 -16.16
N PRO A 577 8.84 8.67 -16.45
CA PRO A 577 7.38 8.63 -16.22
C PRO A 577 6.94 8.93 -14.79
N GLN A 578 7.72 8.55 -13.77
CA GLN A 578 7.34 8.78 -12.37
C GLN A 578 7.36 10.27 -12.02
N PHE A 579 8.39 10.99 -12.46
CA PHE A 579 8.48 12.44 -12.25
C PHE A 579 7.31 13.14 -12.92
N LYS A 580 6.97 12.71 -14.15
CA LYS A 580 5.82 13.18 -14.89
C LYS A 580 4.50 12.93 -14.15
N GLY A 581 4.35 11.78 -13.49
CA GLY A 581 3.19 11.45 -12.66
C GLY A 581 3.07 12.33 -11.41
N ILE A 582 4.19 12.65 -10.75
CA ILE A 582 4.21 13.57 -9.59
C ILE A 582 3.82 14.97 -10.04
N HIS A 583 4.41 15.46 -11.13
CA HIS A 583 4.12 16.76 -11.72
C HIS A 583 2.64 16.86 -12.12
N LEU A 584 2.13 15.84 -12.82
CA LEU A 584 0.71 15.69 -13.15
C LEU A 584 -0.18 15.77 -11.90
N GLY A 585 0.18 15.01 -10.87
CA GLY A 585 -0.59 14.92 -9.63
C GLY A 585 -0.68 16.25 -8.88
N ILE A 586 0.40 17.05 -8.87
CA ILE A 586 0.39 18.38 -8.24
C ILE A 586 -0.63 19.29 -8.93
N HIS A 587 -0.57 19.42 -10.26
CA HIS A 587 -1.51 20.24 -11.01
C HIS A 587 -2.96 19.74 -10.87
N HIS A 588 -3.17 18.42 -10.98
CA HIS A 588 -4.49 17.82 -10.76
C HIS A 588 -5.03 18.14 -9.35
N GLY A 589 -4.19 17.98 -8.33
CA GLY A 589 -4.50 18.26 -6.92
C GLY A 589 -4.90 19.70 -6.66
N ILE A 590 -4.18 20.66 -7.24
CA ILE A 590 -4.54 22.09 -7.18
C ILE A 590 -5.91 22.29 -7.83
N GLY A 591 -6.10 21.75 -9.04
CA GLY A 591 -7.34 21.84 -9.80
C GLY A 591 -8.56 21.37 -9.00
N ILE A 592 -8.53 20.12 -8.50
CA ILE A 592 -9.67 19.55 -7.75
C ILE A 592 -9.96 20.33 -6.46
N THR A 593 -8.93 20.87 -5.81
CA THR A 593 -9.08 21.64 -4.57
C THR A 593 -9.73 23.00 -4.84
N LEU A 594 -9.30 23.67 -5.91
CA LEU A 594 -9.87 24.95 -6.33
C LEU A 594 -11.31 24.79 -6.82
N THR A 595 -11.62 23.74 -7.60
CA THR A 595 -13.00 23.42 -8.01
C THR A 595 -13.90 23.22 -6.80
N GLN A 596 -13.43 22.49 -5.78
CA GLN A 596 -14.23 22.25 -4.57
C GLN A 596 -14.46 23.53 -3.75
N LYS A 597 -13.45 24.40 -3.63
CA LYS A 597 -13.60 25.72 -2.99
C LYS A 597 -14.55 26.61 -3.78
N ALA A 598 -14.50 26.57 -5.12
CA ALA A 598 -15.39 27.31 -5.99
C ALA A 598 -16.85 26.83 -5.85
N GLN A 599 -17.07 25.52 -5.84
CA GLN A 599 -18.39 24.93 -5.58
C GLN A 599 -18.98 25.46 -4.26
N ALA A 600 -18.22 25.39 -3.17
CA ALA A 600 -18.68 25.87 -1.86
C ALA A 600 -19.01 27.37 -1.84
N LEU A 601 -18.42 28.17 -2.73
CA LEU A 601 -18.77 29.59 -2.91
C LEU A 601 -20.02 29.75 -3.78
N LEU A 602 -20.17 28.95 -4.83
CA LEU A 602 -21.38 28.93 -5.66
C LEU A 602 -22.61 28.54 -4.83
N ASP A 603 -22.49 27.55 -3.95
CA ASP A 603 -23.56 27.10 -3.05
C ASP A 603 -23.99 28.22 -2.08
N LYS A 604 -23.09 29.18 -1.79
CA LYS A 604 -23.36 30.39 -0.99
C LYS A 604 -23.85 31.58 -1.82
N GLY A 605 -23.99 31.42 -3.14
CA GLY A 605 -24.34 32.50 -4.06
C GLY A 605 -23.18 33.46 -4.38
N GLU A 606 -21.95 33.16 -3.97
CA GLU A 606 -20.77 34.03 -4.13
C GLU A 606 -20.09 33.84 -5.51
N ARG A 607 -20.86 33.91 -6.60
CA ARG A 607 -20.38 33.61 -7.96
C ARG A 607 -19.14 34.42 -8.36
N GLN A 608 -19.07 35.70 -7.99
CA GLN A 608 -17.94 36.57 -8.29
C GLN A 608 -16.61 36.06 -7.71
N LYS A 609 -16.63 35.41 -6.54
CA LYS A 609 -15.44 34.84 -5.91
C LYS A 609 -15.10 33.44 -6.42
N ALA A 610 -16.10 32.70 -6.91
CA ALA A 610 -15.92 31.38 -7.48
C ALA A 610 -15.23 31.42 -8.86
N MET A 611 -15.58 32.40 -9.72
CA MET A 611 -15.07 32.44 -11.10
C MET A 611 -13.53 32.44 -11.21
N PRO A 612 -12.77 33.26 -10.46
CA PRO A 612 -11.30 33.22 -10.53
C PRO A 612 -10.70 31.88 -10.08
N LEU A 613 -11.34 31.19 -9.13
CA LEU A 613 -10.90 29.86 -8.69
C LEU A 613 -11.15 28.81 -9.76
N LEU A 614 -12.25 28.90 -10.51
CA LEU A 614 -12.53 28.01 -11.63
C LEU A 614 -11.57 28.25 -12.79
N ASP A 615 -11.25 29.51 -13.11
CA ASP A 615 -10.26 29.85 -14.15
C ASP A 615 -8.88 29.27 -13.83
N GLU A 616 -8.46 29.40 -12.57
CA GLU A 616 -7.22 28.79 -12.10
C GLU A 616 -7.32 27.26 -12.12
N ALA A 617 -8.42 26.65 -11.66
CA ALA A 617 -8.60 25.20 -11.71
C ALA A 617 -8.49 24.65 -13.14
N ILE A 618 -9.13 25.30 -14.12
CA ILE A 618 -9.05 24.98 -15.55
C ILE A 618 -7.60 25.04 -16.05
N THR A 619 -6.86 26.09 -15.67
CA THR A 619 -5.44 26.25 -16.02
C THR A 619 -4.61 25.07 -15.51
N GLN A 620 -4.82 24.69 -14.25
CA GLN A 620 -4.11 23.59 -13.62
C GLN A 620 -4.48 22.24 -14.25
N PHE A 621 -5.75 21.99 -14.57
CA PHE A 621 -6.13 20.78 -15.30
C PHE A 621 -5.54 20.73 -16.72
N ASN A 622 -5.43 21.86 -17.41
CA ASN A 622 -4.78 21.90 -18.71
C ASN A 622 -3.28 21.59 -18.63
N GLU A 623 -2.56 22.06 -17.60
CA GLU A 623 -1.18 21.66 -17.36
C GLU A 623 -1.06 20.17 -17.06
N ALA A 624 -1.98 19.62 -16.24
CA ALA A 624 -2.07 18.20 -16.01
C ALA A 624 -2.26 17.41 -17.33
N LEU A 625 -3.18 17.86 -18.20
CA LEU A 625 -3.45 17.21 -19.49
C LEU A 625 -2.34 17.44 -20.54
N ARG A 626 -1.56 18.51 -20.44
CA ARG A 626 -0.34 18.70 -21.24
C ARG A 626 0.69 17.63 -20.91
N LEU A 627 0.80 17.26 -19.63
CA LEU A 627 1.64 16.16 -19.19
C LEU A 627 1.02 14.83 -19.65
N ALA A 628 -0.22 14.52 -19.28
CA ALA A 628 -0.87 13.27 -19.64
C ALA A 628 -2.19 13.50 -20.41
N PRO A 629 -2.16 13.54 -21.75
CA PRO A 629 -3.34 13.88 -22.57
C PRO A 629 -4.53 12.93 -22.43
N ALA A 630 -4.27 11.68 -22.03
CA ALA A 630 -5.28 10.63 -21.85
C ALA A 630 -5.73 10.45 -20.39
N TYR A 631 -5.35 11.36 -19.49
CA TYR A 631 -5.65 11.22 -18.06
C TYR A 631 -7.11 11.55 -17.74
N LEU A 632 -7.94 10.51 -17.73
CA LEU A 632 -9.41 10.61 -17.62
C LEU A 632 -9.89 11.39 -16.40
N LEU A 633 -9.21 11.26 -15.25
CA LEU A 633 -9.57 11.97 -14.03
C LEU A 633 -9.49 13.50 -14.21
N SER A 634 -8.42 14.00 -14.84
CA SER A 634 -8.33 15.44 -15.15
C SER A 634 -9.32 15.86 -16.22
N ILE A 635 -9.60 15.03 -17.23
CA ILE A 635 -10.62 15.34 -18.26
C ILE A 635 -11.98 15.58 -17.61
N ARG A 636 -12.41 14.66 -16.74
CA ARG A 636 -13.71 14.73 -16.06
C ARG A 636 -13.80 15.93 -15.10
N LYS A 637 -12.73 16.19 -14.34
CA LYS A 637 -12.70 17.31 -13.40
C LYS A 637 -12.58 18.67 -14.10
N LEU A 638 -11.92 18.72 -15.26
CA LEU A 638 -11.92 19.88 -16.15
C LEU A 638 -13.32 20.17 -16.70
N ALA A 639 -14.02 19.14 -17.18
CA ALA A 639 -15.40 19.29 -17.64
C ALA A 639 -16.32 19.80 -16.51
N LEU A 640 -16.19 19.24 -15.31
CA LEU A 640 -16.91 19.76 -14.12
C LEU A 640 -16.58 21.23 -13.84
N ALA A 641 -15.32 21.66 -13.95
CA ALA A 641 -14.97 23.06 -13.77
C ALA A 641 -15.63 23.98 -14.81
N TYR A 642 -15.74 23.53 -16.06
CA TYR A 642 -16.50 24.23 -17.11
C TYR A 642 -18.01 24.25 -16.83
N GLU A 643 -18.61 23.15 -16.34
CA GLU A 643 -20.02 23.12 -15.92
C GLU A 643 -20.31 24.16 -14.83
N LEU A 644 -19.45 24.25 -13.81
CA LEU A 644 -19.61 25.23 -12.73
C LEU A 644 -19.44 26.68 -13.21
N LYS A 645 -18.69 26.88 -14.28
CA LYS A 645 -18.56 28.17 -14.96
C LYS A 645 -19.80 28.50 -15.81
N GLY A 646 -20.61 27.50 -16.16
CA GLY A 646 -21.76 27.59 -17.06
C GLY A 646 -21.40 27.41 -18.55
N ASP A 647 -20.19 26.90 -18.83
CA ASP A 647 -19.73 26.61 -20.20
C ASP A 647 -19.97 25.13 -20.53
N HIS A 648 -21.24 24.80 -20.75
CA HIS A 648 -21.66 23.42 -21.03
C HIS A 648 -21.05 22.88 -22.33
N ALA A 649 -20.82 23.74 -23.32
CA ALA A 649 -20.22 23.35 -24.60
C ALA A 649 -18.80 22.82 -24.43
N ALA A 650 -17.95 23.55 -23.68
CA ALA A 650 -16.58 23.10 -23.39
C ALA A 650 -16.56 21.82 -22.55
N SER A 651 -17.47 21.70 -21.58
CA SER A 651 -17.64 20.49 -20.78
C SER A 651 -17.97 19.26 -21.64
N ILE A 652 -18.98 19.38 -22.52
CA ILE A 652 -19.39 18.32 -23.46
C ILE A 652 -18.22 17.91 -24.38
N GLU A 653 -17.46 18.87 -24.91
CA GLU A 653 -16.31 18.60 -25.77
C GLU A 653 -15.26 17.73 -25.06
N TRP A 654 -14.88 18.12 -23.83
CA TRP A 654 -13.92 17.35 -23.04
C TRP A 654 -14.43 15.97 -22.66
N LEU A 655 -15.72 15.84 -22.32
CA LEU A 655 -16.31 14.55 -21.97
C LEU A 655 -16.43 13.62 -23.18
N ARG A 656 -16.74 14.15 -24.37
CA ARG A 656 -16.69 13.37 -25.63
C ARG A 656 -15.27 12.86 -25.89
N LYS A 657 -14.25 13.70 -25.72
CA LYS A 657 -12.85 13.26 -25.80
C LYS A 657 -12.53 12.18 -24.77
N GLY A 658 -13.08 12.30 -23.56
CA GLY A 658 -12.97 11.27 -22.52
C GLY A 658 -13.58 9.94 -22.95
N ILE A 659 -14.75 9.94 -23.59
CA ILE A 659 -15.40 8.75 -24.16
C ILE A 659 -14.62 8.18 -25.34
N ASP A 660 -14.09 9.02 -26.23
CA ASP A 660 -13.27 8.55 -27.37
C ASP A 660 -12.04 7.78 -26.90
N LEU A 661 -11.43 8.25 -25.80
CA LEU A 661 -10.29 7.59 -25.16
C LEU A 661 -10.69 6.37 -24.32
N TRP A 662 -11.87 6.42 -23.69
CA TRP A 662 -12.34 5.44 -22.70
C TRP A 662 -13.83 5.09 -22.92
N PRO A 663 -14.17 4.37 -24.01
CA PRO A 663 -15.56 4.18 -24.43
C PRO A 663 -16.41 3.35 -23.46
N ASP A 664 -15.76 2.53 -22.64
CA ASP A 664 -16.40 1.64 -21.67
C ASP A 664 -16.49 2.25 -20.26
N ASP A 665 -15.93 3.45 -20.04
CA ASP A 665 -15.99 4.11 -18.74
C ASP A 665 -17.41 4.67 -18.50
N LEU A 666 -18.13 4.06 -17.57
CA LEU A 666 -19.51 4.42 -17.28
C LEU A 666 -19.64 5.80 -16.66
N GLN A 667 -18.60 6.25 -15.95
CA GLN A 667 -18.66 7.49 -15.22
C GLN A 667 -18.49 8.69 -16.14
N VAL A 668 -17.60 8.63 -17.14
CA VAL A 668 -17.51 9.70 -18.15
C VAL A 668 -18.79 9.81 -18.99
N ARG A 669 -19.48 8.69 -19.24
CA ARG A 669 -20.81 8.71 -19.92
C ARG A 669 -21.89 9.34 -19.06
N ALA A 670 -21.91 9.05 -17.76
CA ALA A 670 -22.84 9.69 -16.83
C ALA A 670 -22.56 11.20 -16.71
N ASP A 671 -21.30 11.59 -16.59
CA ASP A 671 -20.90 13.00 -16.55
C ASP A 671 -21.27 13.71 -17.88
N LEU A 672 -21.11 13.05 -19.04
CA LEU A 672 -21.53 13.59 -20.34
C LEU A 672 -23.05 13.77 -20.42
N ALA A 673 -23.82 12.78 -19.96
CA ALA A 673 -25.28 12.87 -19.94
C ALA A 673 -25.76 14.02 -19.04
N GLU A 674 -25.09 14.25 -17.91
CA GLU A 674 -25.37 15.39 -17.04
C GLU A 674 -25.05 16.73 -17.73
N ALA A 675 -23.88 16.85 -18.36
CA ALA A 675 -23.51 18.05 -19.12
C ALA A 675 -24.49 18.33 -20.29
N LEU A 676 -24.86 17.30 -21.05
CA LEU A 676 -25.86 17.40 -22.12
C LEU A 676 -27.23 17.81 -21.59
N SER A 677 -27.65 17.26 -20.45
CA SER A 677 -28.90 17.65 -19.79
C SER A 677 -28.88 19.13 -19.37
N ASN A 678 -27.77 19.61 -18.81
CA ASN A 678 -27.63 21.02 -18.43
C ASN A 678 -27.62 21.96 -19.64
N ALA A 679 -27.12 21.49 -20.79
CA ALA A 679 -27.19 22.19 -22.07
C ALA A 679 -28.59 22.14 -22.73
N GLY A 680 -29.54 21.35 -22.18
CA GLY A 680 -30.87 21.13 -22.76
C GLY A 680 -30.92 20.07 -23.87
N GLU A 681 -29.82 19.35 -24.13
CA GLU A 681 -29.72 18.25 -25.10
C GLU A 681 -30.22 16.92 -24.49
N TYR A 682 -31.46 16.90 -24.00
CA TYR A 682 -32.01 15.79 -23.20
C TYR A 682 -32.06 14.44 -23.93
N ASN A 683 -32.32 14.44 -25.24
CA ASN A 683 -32.36 13.21 -26.04
C ASN A 683 -30.96 12.58 -26.19
N ASP A 684 -29.94 13.40 -26.42
CA ASP A 684 -28.56 12.93 -26.51
C ASP A 684 -28.05 12.49 -25.13
N ALA A 685 -28.46 13.17 -24.06
CA ALA A 685 -28.19 12.73 -22.69
C ALA A 685 -28.75 11.32 -22.41
N LEU A 686 -30.02 11.07 -22.76
CA LEU A 686 -30.61 9.74 -22.62
C LEU A 686 -29.90 8.68 -23.46
N LYS A 687 -29.52 9.02 -24.70
CA LYS A 687 -28.77 8.12 -25.58
C LYS A 687 -27.46 7.68 -24.94
N GLN A 688 -26.72 8.58 -24.32
CA GLN A 688 -25.47 8.25 -23.62
C GLN A 688 -25.70 7.30 -22.44
N LEU A 689 -26.79 7.49 -21.67
CA LEU A 689 -27.16 6.60 -20.57
C LEU A 689 -27.65 5.22 -21.06
N ASP A 690 -28.30 5.16 -22.22
CA ASP A 690 -28.69 3.90 -22.86
C ASP A 690 -27.48 3.13 -23.41
N GLU A 691 -26.52 3.83 -24.03
CA GLU A 691 -25.24 3.24 -24.42
C GLU A 691 -24.48 2.71 -23.19
N ALA A 692 -24.43 3.47 -22.09
CA ALA A 692 -23.82 3.02 -20.83
C ALA A 692 -24.50 1.74 -20.30
N ARG A 693 -25.83 1.68 -20.36
CA ARG A 693 -26.61 0.53 -19.89
C ARG A 693 -26.41 -0.72 -20.75
N THR A 694 -26.26 -0.56 -22.06
CA THR A 694 -26.14 -1.67 -23.03
C THR A 694 -24.71 -2.21 -23.15
N THR A 695 -23.71 -1.35 -22.96
CA THR A 695 -22.29 -1.71 -23.11
C THR A 695 -21.83 -2.70 -22.02
N ASN A 696 -22.37 -2.60 -20.80
CA ASN A 696 -21.96 -3.46 -19.69
C ASN A 696 -23.10 -4.38 -19.22
N LYS A 697 -23.07 -5.65 -19.66
CA LYS A 697 -24.09 -6.65 -19.29
C LYS A 697 -24.07 -7.07 -17.81
N THR A 698 -23.02 -6.71 -17.07
CA THR A 698 -22.87 -7.02 -15.64
C THR A 698 -22.41 -5.77 -14.89
N MET A 699 -23.32 -4.81 -14.72
CA MET A 699 -23.09 -3.65 -13.87
C MET A 699 -23.31 -3.96 -12.40
N ASP A 700 -22.50 -3.29 -11.56
CA ASP A 700 -22.76 -3.18 -10.13
C ASP A 700 -24.15 -2.52 -9.91
N PRO A 701 -24.99 -3.07 -9.00
CA PRO A 701 -26.33 -2.54 -8.77
C PRO A 701 -26.37 -1.05 -8.40
N HIS A 702 -25.39 -0.53 -7.63
CA HIS A 702 -25.33 0.87 -7.25
C HIS A 702 -25.02 1.77 -8.46
N VAL A 703 -24.11 1.34 -9.33
CA VAL A 703 -23.81 2.06 -10.59
C VAL A 703 -25.02 2.08 -11.52
N LEU A 704 -25.72 0.95 -11.63
CA LEU A 704 -26.94 0.88 -12.44
C LEU A 704 -28.05 1.75 -11.86
N ALA A 705 -28.22 1.77 -10.53
CA ALA A 705 -29.16 2.62 -9.83
C ALA A 705 -28.91 4.11 -10.11
N ARG A 706 -27.64 4.53 -10.17
CA ARG A 706 -27.23 5.89 -10.55
C ARG A 706 -27.63 6.24 -11.98
N LEU A 707 -27.43 5.35 -12.95
CA LEU A 707 -27.87 5.58 -14.34
C LEU A 707 -29.39 5.76 -14.42
N TYR A 708 -30.16 4.91 -13.75
CA TYR A 708 -31.61 5.05 -13.66
C TYR A 708 -32.02 6.37 -13.00
N HIS A 709 -31.31 6.81 -11.96
CA HIS A 709 -31.59 8.08 -11.29
C HIS A 709 -31.43 9.26 -12.24
N TYR A 710 -30.31 9.33 -12.97
CA TYR A 710 -30.07 10.39 -13.94
C TYR A 710 -31.09 10.38 -15.08
N ARG A 711 -31.47 9.20 -15.60
CA ARG A 711 -32.54 9.07 -16.60
C ARG A 711 -33.86 9.59 -16.05
N GLY A 712 -34.23 9.20 -14.83
CA GLY A 712 -35.44 9.66 -14.15
C GLY A 712 -35.52 11.20 -14.07
N ARG A 713 -34.40 11.84 -13.71
CA ARG A 713 -34.29 13.30 -13.67
C ARG A 713 -34.45 13.93 -15.05
N ILE A 714 -33.72 13.46 -16.06
CA ILE A 714 -33.82 13.97 -17.44
C ILE A 714 -35.24 13.82 -17.99
N LEU A 715 -35.90 12.69 -17.73
CA LEU A 715 -37.26 12.42 -18.19
C LEU A 715 -38.28 13.32 -17.50
N LEU A 716 -38.12 13.57 -16.19
CA LEU A 716 -39.07 14.39 -15.44
C LEU A 716 -38.90 15.88 -15.75
N GLU A 717 -37.67 16.37 -15.65
CA GLU A 717 -37.35 17.80 -15.70
C GLU A 717 -37.16 18.31 -17.12
N GLY A 718 -36.53 17.51 -17.99
CA GLY A 718 -36.18 17.93 -19.35
C GLY A 718 -37.22 17.56 -20.41
N LEU A 719 -37.65 16.29 -20.45
CA LEU A 719 -38.60 15.80 -21.45
C LEU A 719 -40.07 15.85 -21.00
N HIS A 720 -40.32 16.13 -19.72
CA HIS A 720 -41.66 16.16 -19.13
C HIS A 720 -42.46 14.86 -19.35
N GLU A 721 -41.79 13.72 -19.20
CA GLU A 721 -42.34 12.37 -19.33
C GLU A 721 -42.45 11.68 -17.96
N PRO A 722 -43.39 12.09 -17.10
CA PRO A 722 -43.41 11.70 -15.69
C PRO A 722 -43.67 10.21 -15.46
N GLY A 723 -44.31 9.50 -16.40
CA GLY A 723 -44.50 8.05 -16.32
C GLY A 723 -43.19 7.27 -16.51
N ARG A 724 -42.38 7.66 -17.50
CA ARG A 724 -41.04 7.08 -17.70
C ARG A 724 -40.09 7.48 -16.57
N ALA A 725 -40.20 8.71 -16.07
CA ALA A 725 -39.44 9.14 -14.91
C ALA A 725 -39.76 8.28 -13.67
N LEU A 726 -41.06 8.03 -13.40
CA LEU A 726 -41.51 7.19 -12.29
C LEU A 726 -40.91 5.78 -12.36
N TYR A 727 -40.93 5.14 -13.54
CA TYR A 727 -40.28 3.83 -13.74
C TYR A 727 -38.80 3.86 -13.37
N ASN A 728 -38.06 4.86 -13.87
CA ASN A 728 -36.63 4.97 -13.63
C ASN A 728 -36.30 5.22 -12.14
N TYR A 729 -37.06 6.08 -11.46
CA TYR A 729 -36.88 6.32 -10.03
C TYR A 729 -37.20 5.10 -9.16
N GLU A 730 -38.25 4.34 -9.49
CA GLU A 730 -38.56 3.10 -8.79
C GLU A 730 -37.46 2.05 -9.00
N ARG A 731 -36.93 1.93 -10.23
CA ARG A 731 -35.78 1.07 -10.52
C ARG A 731 -34.53 1.45 -9.73
N THR A 732 -34.25 2.74 -9.53
CA THR A 732 -33.15 3.18 -8.66
C THR A 732 -33.31 2.63 -7.25
N LEU A 733 -34.50 2.76 -6.65
CA LEU A 733 -34.77 2.30 -5.28
C LEU A 733 -34.81 0.77 -5.15
N GLU A 734 -35.21 0.05 -6.20
CA GLU A 734 -35.16 -1.42 -6.26
C GLU A 734 -33.72 -1.95 -6.29
N LEU A 735 -32.87 -1.31 -7.10
CA LEU A 735 -31.48 -1.72 -7.30
C LEU A 735 -30.59 -1.35 -6.12
N ASP A 736 -30.81 -0.17 -5.54
CA ASP A 736 -30.11 0.29 -4.35
C ASP A 736 -31.07 1.03 -3.39
N PRO A 737 -31.64 0.32 -2.42
CA PRO A 737 -32.51 0.92 -1.41
C PRO A 737 -31.81 1.96 -0.51
N ALA A 738 -30.48 1.96 -0.46
CA ALA A 738 -29.64 2.84 0.35
C ALA A 738 -28.95 3.94 -0.49
N TYR A 739 -29.44 4.19 -1.71
CA TYR A 739 -28.90 5.21 -2.59
C TYR A 739 -28.83 6.60 -1.92
N PRO A 740 -27.79 7.43 -2.14
CA PRO A 740 -27.60 8.69 -1.40
C PRO A 740 -28.77 9.67 -1.47
N GLN A 741 -29.48 9.70 -2.60
CA GLN A 741 -30.69 10.52 -2.82
C GLN A 741 -31.99 9.73 -2.66
N ALA A 742 -31.98 8.54 -2.01
CA ALA A 742 -33.15 7.68 -1.93
C ALA A 742 -34.38 8.36 -1.33
N ASP A 743 -34.21 9.23 -0.33
CA ASP A 743 -35.34 9.94 0.30
C ASP A 743 -35.95 10.99 -0.62
N GLU A 744 -35.13 11.72 -1.38
CA GLU A 744 -35.58 12.65 -2.41
C GLU A 744 -36.35 11.91 -3.51
N ILE A 745 -35.79 10.80 -3.98
CA ILE A 745 -36.42 9.93 -4.99
C ILE A 745 -37.76 9.39 -4.48
N ARG A 746 -37.83 8.92 -3.22
CA ARG A 746 -39.08 8.46 -2.60
C ARG A 746 -40.14 9.56 -2.55
N ASN A 747 -39.75 10.79 -2.19
CA ASN A 747 -40.66 11.93 -2.17
C ASN A 747 -41.20 12.23 -3.57
N THR A 748 -40.33 12.22 -4.59
CA THR A 748 -40.71 12.40 -5.99
C THR A 748 -41.64 11.29 -6.47
N VAL A 749 -41.34 10.03 -6.16
CA VAL A 749 -42.20 8.87 -6.48
C VAL A 749 -43.59 9.01 -5.83
N MET A 750 -43.66 9.35 -4.54
CA MET A 750 -44.93 9.59 -3.85
C MET A 750 -45.71 10.74 -4.48
N PHE A 751 -45.04 11.83 -4.82
CA PHE A 751 -45.66 12.98 -5.48
C PHE A 751 -46.25 12.60 -6.84
N LEU A 752 -45.50 11.89 -7.68
CA LEU A 752 -45.96 11.43 -9.00
C LEU A 752 -47.16 10.49 -8.87
N ARG A 753 -47.11 9.53 -7.93
CA ARG A 753 -48.24 8.63 -7.65
C ARG A 753 -49.48 9.36 -7.12
N SER A 754 -49.31 10.39 -6.29
CA SER A 754 -50.42 11.21 -5.79
C SER A 754 -51.18 11.95 -6.91
N ARG A 755 -50.53 12.17 -8.06
CA ARG A 755 -51.13 12.73 -9.28
C ARG A 755 -51.78 11.69 -10.19
N GLY A 756 -51.90 10.44 -9.74
CA GLY A 756 -52.55 9.36 -10.47
C GLY A 756 -51.68 8.65 -11.50
N LEU A 757 -50.36 8.88 -11.50
CA LEU A 757 -49.43 8.15 -12.37
C LEU A 757 -49.21 6.73 -11.83
N GLN A 758 -49.36 5.76 -12.72
CA GLN A 758 -49.07 4.35 -12.46
C GLN A 758 -47.66 4.01 -12.97
N PRO A 759 -46.93 3.11 -12.30
CA PRO A 759 -45.64 2.66 -12.79
C PRO A 759 -45.81 1.88 -14.11
N LEU A 760 -44.91 2.13 -15.06
CA LEU A 760 -44.88 1.43 -16.34
C LEU A 760 -44.29 0.01 -16.13
N ALA A 761 -44.84 -1.00 -16.83
CA ALA A 761 -44.38 -2.38 -16.72
C ALA A 761 -42.99 -2.60 -17.35
N ASP A 762 -42.75 -1.91 -18.47
CA ASP A 762 -41.46 -1.77 -19.13
C ASP A 762 -41.29 -0.31 -19.53
N GLU A 763 -40.05 0.13 -19.75
CA GLU A 763 -39.83 1.46 -20.30
C GLU A 763 -40.25 1.49 -21.78
N PRO A 764 -41.26 2.29 -22.17
CA PRO A 764 -41.69 2.38 -23.56
C PRO A 764 -40.57 2.94 -24.45
N GLU A 765 -40.40 2.35 -25.64
CA GLU A 765 -39.46 2.84 -26.67
C GLU A 765 -39.78 4.30 -27.01
N THR A 766 -38.74 5.13 -27.16
CA THR A 766 -38.85 6.51 -27.62
C THR A 766 -39.62 6.51 -28.94
N PRO A 767 -40.74 7.26 -29.06
CA PRO A 767 -41.38 7.45 -30.36
C PRO A 767 -40.34 8.06 -31.30
N ALA A 768 -40.15 7.47 -32.48
CA ALA A 768 -39.26 8.03 -33.50
C ALA A 768 -39.61 9.53 -33.70
N PRO A 769 -38.62 10.43 -33.80
CA PRO A 769 -38.89 11.85 -33.95
C PRO A 769 -39.79 12.05 -35.15
N ALA A 770 -40.95 12.69 -34.93
CA ALA A 770 -41.87 13.03 -36.00
C ALA A 770 -41.10 13.83 -37.05
N SER A 771 -40.98 13.27 -38.26
CA SER A 771 -40.38 13.93 -39.41
C SER A 771 -41.03 15.31 -39.57
N ARG A 772 -40.26 16.38 -39.37
CA ARG A 772 -40.67 17.74 -39.74
C ARG A 772 -40.53 17.95 -41.23
#